data_AF-A0A0D2NTV6-F1
#
_entry.id   AF-A0A0D2NTV6-F1
#
_cell.length_a   1.000
_cell.length_b   1.000
_cell.length_c   1.000
_cell.angle_alpha   90.00
_cell.angle_beta   90.00
_cell.angle_gamma   90.00
#
_symmetry.space_group_name_H-M   'P 1'
#
loop_
_entity.id
_entity.type
_entity.pdbx_description
1 polymer ?
#
loop_
_entity_poly.entity_id
_entity_poly.type
_entity_poly.pdbx_seq_one_letter_code
_entity_poly.pdbx_strand_id
1 'polypeptide(L)'
;MSQIISLLSQLGEHAILKEITLDGVVTFIRLSSQLKRSILQPQSINDSDPDNPPLYLPTAISSFLSTALNIPPEAMDDLWKILKTEVWEMPLMPLIGEDYRLFKEFGWPLRISAAFSVTVKFVHVANDKRLAAHTIYPPNYCCINSNCTNRAPLKKHYFKKAVIYTDSSGVQPAWNISLYCPGCYTSYHHNYLVRDGSRTYYSGIPDVLQVGEHQFVEMKLVYTWRSNMLFGWYVFSASNASRVYENSKTDHSYFQPSEWSLSNRLTTSHIWDSFVLLGLLEDATLRGHLLAVPHTGTQSDRFKAAMEERNRFIVLNGQPGAVRHACNKCMRIFEMPDGTFQKSQSIVADGLSIGRPCCGVFRCLNPLQNTQHWFCMEHTALHDVCAIVDCNNPVQEVTVNNTTGSGLPKKIKKKTCSLEAHQQIEAKHHERSTGSFLYKTRLQHARVSQPIDSFSQATKVPEQDVQEDFESYQINPQSQVVLSVEKNTGSVGVDDLNNTSQSQPLPEPSTSESDCPSKSASGNQTFKAQFGRRRTHNEQTLVRPCGVIFARATMFGAEAVSNFLVMVKNAFSVPGAQKPEHIFYDTNCLARQQAESDPWFQGIGMCVDAWHFRNKHAVTHAYCQLNCNPAMYPELMDDKGGWFFNTSIAEQTNAWLGGYHSICREMLPAKFDFFLDEMIRLRNVEVIRCLEKEGHCPCTL
;
A
#
# COMPACT_ATOMS: atom_id res chain seq x y z
N MET A 1 -38.15 -30.63 10.75
CA MET A 1 -38.68 -31.15 12.04
C MET A 1 -38.66 -32.68 12.11
N SER A 2 -39.12 -33.41 11.10
CA SER A 2 -39.12 -34.90 11.10
C SER A 2 -37.73 -35.52 11.24
N GLN A 3 -36.71 -35.00 10.56
CA GLN A 3 -35.31 -35.49 10.67
C GLN A 3 -34.72 -35.33 12.08
N ILE A 4 -34.86 -34.14 12.68
CA ILE A 4 -34.37 -33.87 14.04
C ILE A 4 -35.03 -34.80 15.07
N ILE A 5 -36.34 -35.03 14.94
CA ILE A 5 -37.08 -35.94 15.82
C ILE A 5 -36.57 -37.38 15.67
N SER A 6 -36.28 -37.81 14.43
CA SER A 6 -35.69 -39.13 14.16
C SER A 6 -34.29 -39.29 14.78
N LEU A 7 -33.43 -38.28 14.68
CA LEU A 7 -32.09 -38.30 15.27
C LEU A 7 -32.12 -38.36 16.79
N LEU A 8 -32.99 -37.55 17.40
CA LEU A 8 -33.18 -37.57 18.86
C LEU A 8 -33.75 -38.91 19.35
N SER A 9 -34.62 -39.56 18.56
CA SER A 9 -35.11 -40.91 18.86
C SER A 9 -33.97 -41.93 18.84
N GLN A 10 -33.11 -41.91 17.81
CA GLN A 10 -31.96 -42.82 17.70
C GLN A 10 -30.95 -42.61 18.84
N LEU A 11 -30.70 -41.36 19.25
CA LEU A 11 -29.86 -41.06 20.41
C LEU A 11 -30.51 -41.54 21.71
N GLY A 12 -31.82 -41.35 21.88
CA GLY A 12 -32.57 -41.76 23.06
C GLY A 12 -32.67 -43.28 23.25
N GLU A 13 -32.62 -44.06 22.18
CA GLU A 13 -32.61 -45.53 22.21
C GLU A 13 -31.23 -46.12 22.60
N HIS A 14 -30.16 -45.33 22.50
CA HIS A 14 -28.80 -45.79 22.78
C HIS A 14 -28.47 -45.75 24.28
N ALA A 15 -27.92 -46.85 24.82
CA ALA A 15 -27.67 -47.01 26.25
C ALA A 15 -26.79 -45.91 26.87
N ILE A 16 -25.80 -45.41 26.11
CA ILE A 16 -24.84 -44.37 26.54
C ILE A 16 -25.21 -42.98 25.99
N LEU A 17 -25.73 -42.89 24.76
CA LEU A 17 -25.89 -41.60 24.08
C LEU A 17 -27.19 -40.90 24.45
N LYS A 18 -28.12 -41.58 25.13
CA LYS A 18 -29.38 -40.98 25.63
C LYS A 18 -29.15 -39.83 26.62
N GLU A 19 -28.00 -39.79 27.29
CA GLU A 19 -27.65 -38.76 28.27
C GLU A 19 -26.93 -37.56 27.63
N ILE A 20 -26.67 -37.59 26.31
CA ILE A 20 -26.01 -36.48 25.63
C ILE A 20 -26.91 -35.24 25.67
N THR A 21 -26.35 -34.11 26.10
CA THR A 21 -27.10 -32.86 26.10
C THR A 21 -27.27 -32.34 24.67
N LEU A 22 -28.32 -31.54 24.45
CA LEU A 22 -28.50 -30.86 23.16
C LEU A 22 -27.28 -30.00 22.82
N ASP A 23 -26.70 -29.33 23.81
CA ASP A 23 -25.46 -28.56 23.64
C ASP A 23 -24.26 -29.44 23.23
N GLY A 24 -24.15 -30.65 23.79
CA GLY A 24 -23.15 -31.64 23.40
C GLY A 24 -23.31 -32.10 21.95
N VAL A 25 -24.55 -32.32 21.49
CA VAL A 25 -24.85 -32.63 20.08
C VAL A 25 -24.45 -31.47 19.17
N VAL A 26 -24.87 -30.24 19.50
CA VAL A 26 -24.54 -29.05 18.70
C VAL A 26 -23.03 -28.82 18.65
N THR A 27 -22.33 -29.00 19.78
CA THR A 27 -20.88 -28.88 19.87
C THR A 27 -20.17 -29.98 19.08
N PHE A 28 -20.64 -31.23 19.15
CA PHE A 28 -20.14 -32.32 18.30
C PHE A 28 -20.23 -31.98 16.82
N ILE A 29 -21.40 -31.52 16.37
CA ILE A 29 -21.64 -31.21 14.96
C ILE A 29 -20.77 -30.02 14.54
N ARG A 30 -20.68 -28.97 15.36
CA ARG A 30 -19.86 -27.77 15.11
C ARG A 30 -18.38 -28.12 14.99
N LEU A 31 -17.80 -28.82 15.96
CA LEU A 31 -16.38 -29.23 15.95
C LEU A 31 -16.08 -30.17 14.77
N SER A 32 -16.93 -31.17 14.54
CA SER A 32 -16.72 -32.15 13.46
C SER A 32 -16.84 -31.51 12.07
N SER A 33 -17.75 -30.55 11.90
CA SER A 33 -17.93 -29.83 10.63
C SER A 33 -16.68 -29.03 10.23
N GLN A 34 -15.96 -28.47 11.21
CA GLN A 34 -14.68 -27.78 10.98
C GLN A 34 -13.55 -28.74 10.57
N LEU A 35 -13.67 -30.01 10.96
CA LEU A 35 -12.65 -31.03 10.71
C LEU A 35 -12.94 -31.89 9.47
N LYS A 36 -13.98 -31.62 8.66
CA LYS A 36 -14.34 -32.42 7.47
C LYS A 36 -13.14 -32.82 6.60
N ARG A 37 -12.28 -31.85 6.26
CA ARG A 37 -11.08 -32.15 5.46
C ARG A 37 -10.03 -32.95 6.20
N SER A 38 -9.87 -32.71 7.49
CA SER A 38 -9.00 -33.50 8.36
C SER A 38 -9.53 -34.93 8.56
N ILE A 39 -10.85 -35.14 8.45
CA ILE A 39 -11.52 -36.44 8.46
C ILE A 39 -11.32 -37.17 7.13
N LEU A 40 -11.47 -36.48 5.99
CA LEU A 40 -11.31 -37.06 4.65
C LEU A 40 -9.87 -37.37 4.25
N GLN A 41 -8.92 -36.49 4.59
CA GLN A 41 -7.55 -36.60 4.06
C GLN A 41 -6.87 -37.96 4.39
N PRO A 42 -7.02 -38.53 5.60
CA PRO A 42 -6.44 -39.83 5.95
C PRO A 42 -7.15 -41.04 5.30
N GLN A 43 -8.36 -40.88 4.76
CA GLN A 43 -9.13 -41.98 4.18
C GLN A 43 -8.49 -42.52 2.90
N SER A 44 -8.86 -43.75 2.53
CA SER A 44 -8.44 -44.36 1.25
C SER A 44 -8.96 -43.53 0.07
N ILE A 45 -8.34 -43.65 -1.11
CA ILE A 45 -8.77 -42.90 -2.31
C ILE A 45 -10.26 -43.13 -2.63
N ASN A 46 -10.75 -44.36 -2.43
CA ASN A 46 -12.14 -44.73 -2.71
C ASN A 46 -13.12 -44.14 -1.69
N ASP A 47 -12.67 -43.93 -0.45
CA ASP A 47 -13.49 -43.40 0.64
C ASP A 47 -13.32 -41.87 0.82
N SER A 48 -12.68 -41.21 -0.15
CA SER A 48 -12.32 -39.77 -0.09
C SER A 48 -13.20 -38.91 -0.97
N ASP A 49 -14.48 -39.15 -0.88
CA ASP A 49 -15.49 -38.36 -1.58
C ASP A 49 -15.81 -37.09 -0.77
N PRO A 50 -15.60 -35.88 -1.32
CA PRO A 50 -15.99 -34.65 -0.63
C PRO A 50 -17.49 -34.54 -0.37
N ASP A 51 -18.33 -35.18 -1.18
CA ASP A 51 -19.78 -35.04 -1.11
C ASP A 51 -20.43 -36.02 -0.13
N ASN A 52 -19.70 -37.07 0.29
CA ASN A 52 -20.22 -38.12 1.17
C ASN A 52 -19.37 -38.30 2.44
N PRO A 53 -20.00 -38.44 3.63
CA PRO A 53 -19.25 -38.67 4.86
C PRO A 53 -18.62 -40.07 4.90
N PRO A 54 -17.35 -40.20 5.36
CA PRO A 54 -16.72 -41.50 5.45
C PRO A 54 -17.34 -42.38 6.54
N LEU A 55 -17.13 -43.69 6.42
CA LEU A 55 -17.69 -44.68 7.35
C LEU A 55 -17.15 -44.53 8.77
N TYR A 56 -15.87 -44.16 8.92
CA TYR A 56 -15.18 -44.13 10.21
C TYR A 56 -14.43 -42.82 10.41
N LEU A 57 -14.39 -42.34 11.66
CA LEU A 57 -13.56 -41.21 12.06
C LEU A 57 -12.09 -41.64 12.23
N PRO A 58 -11.11 -40.80 11.85
CA PRO A 58 -9.72 -41.03 12.23
C PRO A 58 -9.56 -41.07 13.76
N THR A 59 -8.74 -42.00 14.26
CA THR A 59 -8.56 -42.25 15.71
C THR A 59 -8.29 -40.98 16.50
N ALA A 60 -7.40 -40.10 16.01
CA ALA A 60 -7.07 -38.86 16.72
C ALA A 60 -8.26 -37.87 16.81
N ILE A 61 -9.15 -37.85 15.81
CA ILE A 61 -10.35 -36.99 15.83
C ILE A 61 -11.41 -37.61 16.76
N SER A 62 -11.57 -38.94 16.74
CA SER A 62 -12.45 -39.66 17.65
C SER A 62 -12.03 -39.46 19.12
N SER A 63 -10.73 -39.61 19.44
CA SER A 63 -10.20 -39.36 20.79
C SER A 63 -10.38 -37.91 21.25
N PHE A 64 -10.20 -36.95 20.34
CA PHE A 64 -10.45 -35.53 20.63
C PHE A 64 -11.91 -35.28 21.00
N LEU A 65 -12.85 -35.71 20.14
CA LEU A 65 -14.28 -35.47 20.35
C LEU A 65 -14.81 -36.20 21.59
N SER A 66 -14.34 -37.44 21.81
CA SER A 66 -14.64 -38.22 23.01
C SER A 66 -14.23 -37.47 24.29
N THR A 67 -13.00 -36.96 24.35
CA THR A 67 -12.51 -36.26 25.54
C THR A 67 -13.17 -34.89 25.71
N ALA A 68 -13.32 -34.14 24.62
CA ALA A 68 -13.89 -32.79 24.64
C ALA A 68 -15.37 -32.77 25.06
N LEU A 69 -16.13 -33.81 24.73
CA LEU A 69 -17.56 -33.93 25.06
C LEU A 69 -17.82 -34.84 26.26
N ASN A 70 -16.77 -35.42 26.86
CA ASN A 70 -16.87 -36.42 27.92
C ASN A 70 -17.76 -37.63 27.54
N ILE A 71 -17.61 -38.11 26.30
CA ILE A 71 -18.33 -39.27 25.76
C ILE A 71 -17.35 -40.46 25.69
N PRO A 72 -17.71 -41.65 26.19
CA PRO A 72 -16.82 -42.82 26.14
C PRO A 72 -16.41 -43.18 24.70
N PRO A 73 -15.13 -43.52 24.44
CA PRO A 73 -14.64 -43.84 23.10
C PRO A 73 -15.43 -44.94 22.38
N GLU A 74 -15.93 -45.94 23.12
CA GLU A 74 -16.75 -47.03 22.61
C GLU A 74 -18.09 -46.57 22.00
N ALA A 75 -18.62 -45.43 22.43
CA ALA A 75 -19.88 -44.87 21.90
C ALA A 75 -19.66 -43.94 20.71
N MET A 76 -18.40 -43.62 20.36
CA MET A 76 -18.11 -42.60 19.35
C MET A 76 -18.41 -43.04 17.93
N ASP A 77 -18.16 -44.31 17.60
CA ASP A 77 -18.46 -44.83 16.27
C ASP A 77 -19.96 -44.84 16.00
N ASP A 78 -20.77 -45.12 17.02
CA ASP A 78 -22.23 -45.09 16.92
C ASP A 78 -22.76 -43.65 16.87
N LEU A 79 -22.17 -42.73 17.64
CA LEU A 79 -22.50 -41.30 17.52
C LEU A 79 -22.18 -40.76 16.13
N TRP A 80 -21.03 -41.12 15.55
CA TRP A 80 -20.69 -40.76 14.18
C TRP A 80 -21.68 -41.37 13.19
N LYS A 81 -22.05 -42.64 13.30
CA LYS A 81 -23.04 -43.27 12.41
C LYS A 81 -24.37 -42.52 12.40
N ILE A 82 -24.83 -42.05 13.56
CA ILE A 82 -26.09 -41.31 13.71
C ILE A 82 -25.97 -39.89 13.13
N LEU A 83 -24.90 -39.15 13.45
CA LEU A 83 -24.79 -37.72 13.15
C LEU A 83 -24.00 -37.36 11.89
N LYS A 84 -23.29 -38.31 11.25
CA LYS A 84 -22.37 -38.00 10.13
C LYS A 84 -23.02 -37.24 8.98
N THR A 85 -24.27 -37.56 8.63
CA THR A 85 -24.99 -36.91 7.53
C THR A 85 -25.23 -35.44 7.86
N GLU A 86 -25.73 -35.16 9.07
CA GLU A 86 -25.93 -33.79 9.55
C GLU A 86 -24.61 -33.02 9.62
N VAL A 87 -23.53 -33.66 10.12
CA VAL A 87 -22.20 -33.05 10.11
C VAL A 87 -21.79 -32.68 8.69
N TRP A 88 -22.01 -33.57 7.71
CA TRP A 88 -21.60 -33.37 6.32
C TRP A 88 -22.39 -32.31 5.57
N GLU A 89 -23.70 -32.27 5.79
CA GLU A 89 -24.60 -31.30 5.16
C GLU A 89 -24.53 -29.93 5.84
N MET A 90 -24.13 -29.86 7.12
CA MET A 90 -24.08 -28.59 7.84
C MET A 90 -23.05 -27.63 7.22
N PRO A 91 -23.43 -26.37 6.91
CA PRO A 91 -22.47 -25.36 6.49
C PRO A 91 -21.45 -25.08 7.60
N LEU A 92 -20.25 -24.66 7.22
CA LEU A 92 -19.21 -24.30 8.18
C LEU A 92 -19.70 -23.18 9.09
N MET A 93 -19.93 -23.51 10.35
CA MET A 93 -20.33 -22.55 11.38
C MET A 93 -19.12 -21.94 12.07
N PRO A 94 -19.11 -20.63 12.37
CA PRO A 94 -18.04 -20.01 13.14
C PRO A 94 -17.85 -20.71 14.48
N LEU A 95 -16.61 -21.01 14.83
CA LEU A 95 -16.27 -21.52 16.16
C LEU A 95 -16.44 -20.40 17.20
N ILE A 96 -16.90 -20.77 18.39
CA ILE A 96 -16.99 -19.87 19.54
C ILE A 96 -15.73 -19.98 20.41
N GLY A 97 -15.54 -19.01 21.32
CA GLY A 97 -14.36 -18.96 22.21
C GLY A 97 -14.12 -20.26 22.99
N GLU A 98 -15.19 -20.94 23.42
CA GLU A 98 -15.09 -22.22 24.13
C GLU A 98 -14.53 -23.34 23.26
N ASP A 99 -14.93 -23.40 21.98
CA ASP A 99 -14.43 -24.42 21.05
C ASP A 99 -12.91 -24.32 20.88
N TYR A 100 -12.38 -23.10 20.80
CA TYR A 100 -10.94 -22.86 20.70
C TYR A 100 -10.18 -23.33 21.95
N ARG A 101 -10.81 -23.28 23.13
CA ARG A 101 -10.24 -23.83 24.37
C ARG A 101 -10.27 -25.35 24.35
N LEU A 102 -11.37 -25.97 23.90
CA LEU A 102 -11.45 -27.43 23.71
C LEU A 102 -10.33 -27.94 22.79
N PHE A 103 -10.09 -27.26 21.65
CA PHE A 103 -8.97 -27.59 20.79
C PHE A 103 -7.61 -27.43 21.47
N LYS A 104 -7.42 -26.36 22.26
CA LYS A 104 -6.17 -26.14 22.98
C LYS A 104 -5.91 -27.21 24.05
N GLU A 105 -6.93 -27.53 24.84
CA GLU A 105 -6.82 -28.45 25.98
C GLU A 105 -6.74 -29.91 25.55
N PHE A 106 -7.63 -30.32 24.64
CA PHE A 106 -7.78 -31.74 24.27
C PHE A 106 -7.23 -32.05 22.87
N GLY A 107 -7.25 -31.09 21.95
CA GLY A 107 -6.78 -31.30 20.58
C GLY A 107 -5.27 -31.20 20.42
N TRP A 108 -4.64 -30.17 21.03
CA TRP A 108 -3.22 -29.92 20.84
C TRP A 108 -2.32 -31.02 21.40
N PRO A 109 -2.62 -31.65 22.56
CA PRO A 109 -1.79 -32.75 23.05
C PRO A 109 -1.85 -34.00 22.15
N LEU A 110 -2.94 -34.19 21.39
CA LEU A 110 -3.14 -35.39 20.58
C LEU A 110 -2.25 -35.36 19.34
N ARG A 111 -1.35 -36.34 19.26
CA ARG A 111 -0.51 -36.59 18.09
C ARG A 111 -1.30 -37.40 17.07
N ILE A 112 -1.62 -36.79 15.94
CA ILE A 112 -2.12 -37.47 14.75
C ILE A 112 -0.94 -38.25 14.16
N SER A 113 -0.89 -39.56 14.38
CA SER A 113 0.07 -40.42 13.69
C SER A 113 -0.17 -40.34 12.18
N ALA A 114 0.88 -40.07 11.42
CA ALA A 114 0.85 -40.20 9.98
C ALA A 114 0.80 -41.69 9.65
N ALA A 115 -0.41 -42.26 9.57
CA ALA A 115 -0.58 -43.55 8.91
C ALA A 115 -0.11 -43.41 7.46
N PHE A 116 0.83 -44.27 7.06
CA PHE A 116 1.42 -44.41 5.73
C PHE A 116 2.44 -43.34 5.26
N SER A 117 3.67 -43.43 5.77
CA SER A 117 4.87 -43.11 4.98
C SER A 117 5.75 -44.36 4.89
N VAL A 118 5.42 -45.21 3.90
CA VAL A 118 6.32 -46.27 3.46
C VAL A 118 7.32 -45.63 2.49
N THR A 119 8.59 -45.65 2.91
CA THR A 119 9.80 -45.43 2.09
C THR A 119 10.20 -44.00 1.74
N VAL A 120 10.72 -43.24 2.71
CA VAL A 120 12.00 -42.51 2.52
C VAL A 120 12.71 -42.41 3.88
N LYS A 121 13.88 -43.04 4.01
CA LYS A 121 14.83 -42.83 5.11
C LYS A 121 15.42 -41.43 5.00
N PHE A 122 14.83 -40.44 5.66
CA PHE A 122 15.57 -39.29 6.19
C PHE A 122 15.04 -38.93 7.58
N VAL A 123 15.99 -38.74 8.47
CA VAL A 123 15.89 -38.78 9.92
C VAL A 123 15.58 -37.37 10.48
N HIS A 124 14.74 -37.35 11.53
CA HIS A 124 14.44 -36.25 12.46
C HIS A 124 13.70 -35.02 11.92
N VAL A 125 12.37 -35.08 11.83
CA VAL A 125 11.36 -34.17 12.45
C VAL A 125 9.98 -34.68 12.02
N ALA A 126 9.46 -35.74 12.64
CA ALA A 126 8.12 -36.22 12.33
C ALA A 126 7.55 -36.99 13.51
N ASN A 127 7.00 -36.29 14.52
CA ASN A 127 6.15 -36.92 15.55
C ASN A 127 5.28 -35.92 16.36
N ASP A 128 5.00 -34.69 15.89
CA ASP A 128 4.26 -33.70 16.69
C ASP A 128 3.10 -33.04 15.90
N LYS A 129 2.26 -33.86 15.24
CA LYS A 129 1.06 -33.36 14.56
C LYS A 129 -0.09 -33.20 15.55
N ARG A 130 -0.21 -32.02 16.13
CA ARG A 130 -1.27 -31.61 17.06
C ARG A 130 -2.57 -31.31 16.32
N LEU A 131 -3.75 -31.65 16.84
CA LEU A 131 -5.01 -31.25 16.23
C LEU A 131 -5.28 -29.76 16.51
N ALA A 132 -5.46 -28.95 15.46
CA ALA A 132 -5.75 -27.52 15.60
C ALA A 132 -7.14 -27.20 15.04
N ALA A 133 -7.76 -26.14 15.59
CA ALA A 133 -9.07 -25.65 15.13
C ALA A 133 -9.06 -25.28 13.65
N HIS A 134 -7.97 -24.67 13.18
CA HIS A 134 -7.81 -24.23 11.80
C HIS A 134 -6.85 -25.13 11.03
N THR A 135 -7.33 -25.69 9.92
CA THR A 135 -6.50 -26.39 8.94
C THR A 135 -6.76 -25.82 7.56
N ILE A 136 -5.75 -25.14 7.02
CA ILE A 136 -5.81 -24.35 5.80
C ILE A 136 -5.43 -25.26 4.62
N TYR A 137 -6.43 -25.70 3.87
CA TYR A 137 -6.25 -26.54 2.68
C TYR A 137 -6.35 -25.73 1.38
N PRO A 138 -5.78 -26.23 0.26
CA PRO A 138 -6.10 -25.72 -1.08
C PRO A 138 -7.59 -25.88 -1.39
N PRO A 139 -8.22 -24.98 -2.17
CA PRO A 139 -9.65 -25.09 -2.46
C PRO A 139 -10.03 -26.39 -3.17
N ASN A 140 -9.13 -26.96 -3.97
CA ASN A 140 -9.42 -28.16 -4.78
C ASN A 140 -9.00 -29.47 -4.08
N TYR A 141 -9.89 -30.48 -4.16
CA TYR A 141 -9.63 -31.85 -3.69
C TYR A 141 -8.87 -32.69 -4.73
N CYS A 142 -9.11 -32.40 -6.01
CA CYS A 142 -8.52 -33.08 -7.15
C CYS A 142 -7.69 -32.12 -8.01
N CYS A 143 -6.92 -32.67 -8.93
CA CYS A 143 -6.13 -31.88 -9.87
C CYS A 143 -7.05 -31.12 -10.85
N ILE A 144 -6.95 -29.79 -10.87
CA ILE A 144 -7.70 -28.92 -11.80
C ILE A 144 -7.02 -28.71 -13.15
N ASN A 145 -5.83 -29.28 -13.35
CA ASN A 145 -5.14 -29.17 -14.63
C ASN A 145 -5.87 -30.05 -15.67
N SER A 146 -6.48 -29.40 -16.66
CA SER A 146 -7.22 -30.08 -17.75
C SER A 146 -6.37 -31.13 -18.45
N ASN A 147 -5.07 -30.86 -18.60
CA ASN A 147 -4.12 -31.71 -19.32
C ASN A 147 -3.54 -32.85 -18.45
N CYS A 148 -3.90 -32.92 -17.16
CA CYS A 148 -3.49 -34.01 -16.30
C CYS A 148 -4.48 -35.19 -16.42
N THR A 149 -3.99 -36.42 -16.40
CA THR A 149 -4.84 -37.63 -16.38
C THR A 149 -5.31 -38.00 -14.97
N ASN A 150 -4.66 -37.46 -13.92
CA ASN A 150 -5.01 -37.76 -12.55
C ASN A 150 -6.29 -37.01 -12.14
N ARG A 151 -7.40 -37.73 -12.03
CA ARG A 151 -8.68 -37.23 -11.52
C ARG A 151 -8.97 -37.65 -10.08
N ALA A 152 -8.12 -38.49 -9.49
CA ALA A 152 -8.30 -38.98 -8.13
C ALA A 152 -8.02 -37.88 -7.09
N PRO A 153 -8.62 -37.97 -5.89
CA PRO A 153 -8.31 -37.11 -4.76
C PRO A 153 -6.82 -37.04 -4.44
N LEU A 154 -6.30 -35.83 -4.22
CA LEU A 154 -4.89 -35.60 -3.97
C LEU A 154 -4.50 -36.01 -2.53
N LYS A 155 -3.78 -37.13 -2.41
CA LYS A 155 -3.37 -37.68 -1.11
C LYS A 155 -1.97 -37.29 -0.65
N LYS A 156 -1.04 -37.06 -1.58
CA LYS A 156 0.31 -36.60 -1.24
C LYS A 156 0.24 -35.15 -0.75
N HIS A 157 0.56 -34.96 0.52
CA HIS A 157 0.44 -33.66 1.17
C HIS A 157 1.68 -33.32 2.00
N TYR A 158 1.95 -32.03 2.08
CA TYR A 158 2.97 -31.44 2.93
C TYR A 158 2.28 -30.52 3.94
N PHE A 159 2.72 -30.56 5.19
CA PHE A 159 2.16 -29.74 6.26
C PHE A 159 3.23 -28.82 6.83
N LYS A 160 2.83 -27.58 7.14
CA LYS A 160 3.64 -26.61 7.87
C LYS A 160 2.79 -26.03 8.99
N LYS A 161 3.39 -25.80 10.17
CA LYS A 161 2.74 -25.02 11.22
C LYS A 161 2.42 -23.62 10.67
N ALA A 162 1.30 -23.06 11.05
CA ALA A 162 0.87 -21.73 10.64
C ALA A 162 0.20 -21.00 11.81
N VAL A 163 0.01 -19.70 11.63
CA VAL A 163 -0.74 -18.82 12.50
C VAL A 163 -1.69 -18.01 11.63
N ILE A 164 -2.96 -17.98 12.03
CA ILE A 164 -4.01 -17.17 11.44
C ILE A 164 -4.30 -15.97 12.36
N TYR A 165 -4.41 -14.78 11.77
CA TYR A 165 -4.90 -13.58 12.45
C TYR A 165 -6.37 -13.39 12.08
N THR A 166 -7.26 -13.51 13.07
CA THR A 166 -8.72 -13.42 12.88
C THR A 166 -9.27 -12.12 13.45
N ASP A 167 -10.40 -11.65 12.92
CA ASP A 167 -11.08 -10.47 13.44
C ASP A 167 -11.77 -10.74 14.80
N SER A 168 -12.42 -11.89 14.98
CA SER A 168 -13.24 -12.15 16.18
C SER A 168 -12.50 -12.86 17.31
N SER A 169 -11.56 -13.76 16.98
CA SER A 169 -10.99 -14.74 17.91
C SER A 169 -9.51 -14.52 18.16
N GLY A 170 -8.96 -13.38 17.70
CA GLY A 170 -7.56 -13.05 17.84
C GLY A 170 -6.64 -13.99 17.04
N VAL A 171 -5.47 -14.27 17.62
CA VAL A 171 -4.43 -15.08 16.99
C VAL A 171 -4.71 -16.56 17.23
N GLN A 172 -4.82 -17.34 16.15
CA GLN A 172 -5.12 -18.77 16.22
C GLN A 172 -4.02 -19.61 15.57
N PRO A 173 -3.54 -20.69 16.23
CA PRO A 173 -2.65 -21.64 15.59
C PRO A 173 -3.40 -22.44 14.53
N ALA A 174 -2.70 -22.71 13.43
CA ALA A 174 -3.25 -23.41 12.29
C ALA A 174 -2.22 -24.38 11.69
N TRP A 175 -2.71 -25.24 10.81
CA TRP A 175 -1.87 -26.02 9.91
C TRP A 175 -2.08 -25.57 8.47
N ASN A 176 -1.00 -25.25 7.76
CA ASN A 176 -1.02 -25.00 6.33
C ASN A 176 -0.71 -26.31 5.60
N ILE A 177 -1.65 -26.77 4.76
CA ILE A 177 -1.52 -28.00 3.99
C ILE A 177 -1.36 -27.65 2.52
N SER A 178 -0.36 -28.25 1.89
CA SER A 178 -0.13 -28.18 0.45
C SER A 178 -0.30 -29.57 -0.16
N LEU A 179 -1.07 -29.68 -1.23
CA LEU A 179 -1.36 -30.95 -1.92
C LEU A 179 -0.52 -31.05 -3.19
N TYR A 180 0.00 -32.23 -3.50
CA TYR A 180 0.87 -32.43 -4.65
C TYR A 180 0.26 -33.42 -5.64
N CYS A 181 0.17 -33.02 -6.91
CA CYS A 181 -0.25 -33.92 -7.98
C CYS A 181 0.98 -34.60 -8.61
N PRO A 182 1.14 -35.94 -8.49
CA PRO A 182 2.25 -36.65 -9.12
C PRO A 182 2.14 -36.72 -10.65
N GLY A 183 0.94 -36.53 -11.22
CA GLY A 183 0.73 -36.62 -12.66
C GLY A 183 1.19 -35.40 -13.45
N CYS A 184 0.99 -34.19 -12.91
CA CYS A 184 1.40 -32.93 -13.57
C CYS A 184 2.38 -32.10 -12.76
N TYR A 185 2.97 -32.69 -11.71
CA TYR A 185 3.99 -32.09 -10.85
C TYR A 185 3.59 -30.74 -10.23
N THR A 186 2.29 -30.45 -10.14
CA THR A 186 1.75 -29.19 -9.60
C THR A 186 1.55 -29.31 -8.09
N SER A 187 2.02 -28.31 -7.35
CA SER A 187 1.78 -28.16 -5.91
C SER A 187 0.66 -27.16 -5.68
N TYR A 188 -0.43 -27.60 -5.08
CA TYR A 188 -1.59 -26.79 -4.73
C TYR A 188 -1.44 -26.28 -3.30
N HIS A 189 -1.50 -24.97 -3.13
CA HIS A 189 -1.54 -24.28 -1.84
C HIS A 189 -2.90 -23.62 -1.64
N HIS A 190 -3.13 -23.00 -0.49
CA HIS A 190 -4.40 -22.35 -0.16
C HIS A 190 -4.80 -21.23 -1.13
N ASN A 191 -3.90 -20.31 -1.44
CA ASN A 191 -4.23 -19.15 -2.30
C ASN A 191 -3.75 -19.30 -3.75
N TYR A 192 -2.83 -20.21 -4.01
CA TYR A 192 -2.20 -20.36 -5.32
C TYR A 192 -1.81 -21.80 -5.59
N LEU A 193 -1.54 -22.10 -6.85
CA LEU A 193 -0.84 -23.30 -7.30
C LEU A 193 0.58 -22.94 -7.75
N VAL A 194 1.49 -23.91 -7.69
CA VAL A 194 2.88 -23.80 -8.11
C VAL A 194 3.15 -24.81 -9.18
N ARG A 195 3.61 -24.32 -10.33
CA ARG A 195 4.04 -25.13 -11.46
C ARG A 195 5.17 -24.41 -12.19
N ASP A 196 6.21 -25.15 -12.59
CA ASP A 196 7.33 -24.66 -13.39
C ASP A 196 7.98 -23.37 -12.83
N GLY A 197 8.10 -23.29 -11.49
CA GLY A 197 8.69 -22.13 -10.81
C GLY A 197 7.80 -20.88 -10.71
N SER A 198 6.55 -20.95 -11.16
CA SER A 198 5.56 -19.86 -11.07
C SER A 198 4.46 -20.16 -10.06
N ARG A 199 4.06 -19.15 -9.28
CA ARG A 199 2.87 -19.14 -8.41
C ARG A 199 1.73 -18.49 -9.15
N THR A 200 0.66 -19.23 -9.42
CA THR A 200 -0.57 -18.70 -10.01
C THR A 200 -1.67 -18.71 -8.95
N TYR A 201 -2.20 -17.53 -8.60
CA TYR A 201 -3.30 -17.41 -7.65
C TYR A 201 -4.61 -17.86 -8.28
N TYR A 202 -5.49 -18.47 -7.47
CA TYR A 202 -6.81 -18.87 -7.94
C TYR A 202 -7.68 -17.66 -8.27
N SER A 203 -8.75 -17.87 -9.04
CA SER A 203 -9.73 -16.85 -9.36
C SER A 203 -10.50 -16.40 -8.12
N GLY A 204 -10.75 -15.10 -8.01
CA GLY A 204 -11.49 -14.49 -6.90
C GLY A 204 -10.61 -14.16 -5.69
N ILE A 205 -11.24 -13.75 -4.60
CA ILE A 205 -10.58 -13.31 -3.38
C ILE A 205 -10.82 -14.38 -2.30
N PRO A 206 -9.76 -15.01 -1.75
CA PRO A 206 -9.91 -16.03 -0.71
C PRO A 206 -10.25 -15.41 0.65
N ASP A 207 -10.87 -16.20 1.53
CA ASP A 207 -11.25 -15.77 2.90
C ASP A 207 -10.03 -15.49 3.78
N VAL A 208 -8.90 -16.14 3.50
CA VAL A 208 -7.65 -15.99 4.24
C VAL A 208 -6.48 -15.83 3.27
N LEU A 209 -5.65 -14.80 3.49
CA LEU A 209 -4.48 -14.50 2.67
C LEU A 209 -3.20 -14.99 3.34
N GLN A 210 -2.35 -15.68 2.59
CA GLN A 210 -1.00 -16.06 2.99
C GLN A 210 -0.06 -14.86 2.80
N VAL A 211 0.37 -14.28 3.92
CA VAL A 211 1.15 -13.01 3.96
C VAL A 211 2.58 -13.23 4.44
N GLY A 212 2.89 -14.43 4.89
CA GLY A 212 4.23 -14.90 5.22
C GLY A 212 4.34 -16.40 4.96
N GLU A 213 5.49 -17.00 5.27
CA GLU A 213 5.64 -18.45 5.10
C GLU A 213 4.67 -19.23 6.01
N HIS A 214 4.48 -18.73 7.23
CA HIS A 214 3.64 -19.35 8.25
C HIS A 214 2.46 -18.47 8.68
N GLN A 215 2.32 -17.27 8.11
CA GLN A 215 1.38 -16.25 8.56
C GLN A 215 0.26 -16.04 7.56
N PHE A 216 -0.95 -16.06 8.10
CA PHE A 216 -2.20 -15.98 7.36
C PHE A 216 -3.12 -14.94 7.99
N VAL A 217 -3.80 -14.15 7.18
CA VAL A 217 -4.66 -13.06 7.67
C VAL A 217 -6.04 -13.21 7.07
N GLU A 218 -7.06 -13.14 7.92
CA GLU A 218 -8.46 -13.12 7.47
C GLU A 218 -8.74 -11.87 6.63
N MET A 219 -9.43 -12.07 5.50
CA MET A 219 -9.69 -11.02 4.52
C MET A 219 -10.47 -9.83 5.12
N LYS A 220 -11.41 -10.09 6.05
CA LYS A 220 -12.16 -9.05 6.76
C LYS A 220 -11.25 -8.07 7.52
N LEU A 221 -10.17 -8.59 8.10
CA LEU A 221 -9.19 -7.79 8.83
C LEU A 221 -8.37 -6.91 7.87
N VAL A 222 -8.02 -7.44 6.69
CA VAL A 222 -7.33 -6.67 5.65
C VAL A 222 -8.20 -5.53 5.13
N TYR A 223 -9.50 -5.77 4.88
CA TYR A 223 -10.44 -4.71 4.52
C TYR A 223 -10.58 -3.66 5.62
N THR A 224 -10.57 -4.07 6.88
CA THR A 224 -10.60 -3.14 8.02
C THR A 224 -9.36 -2.24 8.01
N TRP A 225 -8.17 -2.80 7.84
CA TRP A 225 -6.94 -2.01 7.75
C TRP A 225 -6.95 -1.05 6.57
N ARG A 226 -7.39 -1.51 5.40
CA ARG A 226 -7.49 -0.68 4.19
C ARG A 226 -8.48 0.46 4.37
N SER A 227 -9.62 0.19 4.98
CA SER A 227 -10.62 1.22 5.32
C SER A 227 -10.06 2.23 6.31
N ASN A 228 -9.34 1.77 7.33
CA ASN A 228 -8.69 2.66 8.29
C ASN A 228 -7.57 3.49 7.64
N MET A 229 -6.83 2.97 6.65
CA MET A 229 -5.88 3.75 5.85
C MET A 229 -6.58 4.78 4.96
N LEU A 230 -7.79 4.50 4.48
CA LEU A 230 -8.58 5.41 3.66
C LEU A 230 -9.24 6.54 4.46
N PHE A 231 -9.88 6.20 5.59
CA PHE A 231 -10.70 7.10 6.42
C PHE A 231 -9.98 7.67 7.64
N GLY A 232 -8.95 6.98 8.12
CA GLY A 232 -8.07 7.42 9.22
C GLY A 232 -6.69 7.82 8.70
N TRP A 233 -6.58 8.24 7.44
CA TRP A 233 -5.33 8.43 6.67
C TRP A 233 -4.26 9.23 7.42
N TYR A 234 -4.67 10.20 8.24
CA TYR A 234 -3.76 11.03 9.02
C TYR A 234 -3.04 10.30 10.17
N VAL A 235 -3.68 9.30 10.78
CA VAL A 235 -3.15 8.60 11.97
C VAL A 235 -2.84 7.13 11.67
N PHE A 236 -3.48 6.52 10.68
CA PHE A 236 -3.47 5.07 10.52
C PHE A 236 -2.36 4.57 9.58
N SER A 237 -1.29 4.05 10.17
CA SER A 237 -0.18 3.38 9.47
C SER A 237 -0.20 1.87 9.66
N ALA A 238 0.59 1.12 8.89
CA ALA A 238 0.78 -0.32 9.13
C ALA A 238 1.27 -0.64 10.55
N SER A 239 2.08 0.24 11.15
CA SER A 239 2.51 0.10 12.55
C SER A 239 1.35 0.24 13.52
N ASN A 240 0.44 1.19 13.27
CA ASN A 240 -0.73 1.40 14.10
C ASN A 240 -1.76 0.28 13.90
N ALA A 241 -1.93 -0.24 12.68
CA ALA A 241 -2.74 -1.42 12.43
C ALA A 241 -2.28 -2.64 13.25
N SER A 242 -0.97 -2.90 13.29
CA SER A 242 -0.38 -3.97 14.12
C SER A 242 -0.66 -3.75 15.61
N ARG A 243 -0.44 -2.53 16.13
CA ARG A 243 -0.70 -2.19 17.54
C ARG A 243 -2.18 -2.26 17.92
N VAL A 244 -3.07 -1.77 17.06
CA VAL A 244 -4.52 -1.82 17.27
C VAL A 244 -4.98 -3.27 17.34
N TYR A 245 -4.50 -4.12 16.43
CA TYR A 245 -4.80 -5.54 16.46
C TYR A 245 -4.29 -6.20 17.75
N GLU A 246 -3.03 -5.96 18.11
CA GLU A 246 -2.42 -6.50 19.33
C GLU A 246 -3.21 -6.10 20.59
N ASN A 247 -3.62 -4.83 20.68
CA ASN A 247 -4.32 -4.32 21.85
C ASN A 247 -5.81 -4.69 21.92
N SER A 248 -6.48 -4.85 20.78
CA SER A 248 -7.95 -5.06 20.74
C SER A 248 -8.37 -6.50 20.49
N LYS A 249 -7.52 -7.33 19.89
CA LYS A 249 -7.87 -8.68 19.42
C LYS A 249 -7.04 -9.80 20.02
N THR A 250 -5.81 -9.53 20.47
CA THR A 250 -4.94 -10.58 21.00
C THR A 250 -5.31 -10.91 22.44
N ASP A 251 -5.78 -12.13 22.66
CA ASP A 251 -5.83 -12.70 24.01
C ASP A 251 -4.47 -13.33 24.36
N HIS A 252 -3.66 -12.58 25.10
CA HIS A 252 -2.36 -13.04 25.56
C HIS A 252 -2.45 -14.22 26.54
N SER A 253 -3.60 -14.47 27.18
CA SER A 253 -3.76 -15.64 28.05
C SER A 253 -4.00 -16.92 27.25
N TYR A 254 -4.63 -16.79 26.07
CA TYR A 254 -5.00 -17.93 25.23
C TYR A 254 -3.83 -18.53 24.44
N PHE A 255 -3.00 -17.72 23.77
CA PHE A 255 -1.97 -18.25 22.86
C PHE A 255 -0.58 -17.71 23.15
N GLN A 256 0.32 -18.61 23.56
CA GLN A 256 1.72 -18.30 23.82
C GLN A 256 2.64 -18.86 22.72
N PRO A 257 3.61 -18.07 22.21
CA PRO A 257 4.53 -18.52 21.15
C PRO A 257 5.30 -19.80 21.48
N SER A 258 5.59 -20.04 22.76
CA SER A 258 6.26 -21.26 23.24
C SER A 258 5.45 -22.53 22.98
N GLU A 259 4.12 -22.46 22.98
CA GLU A 259 3.23 -23.62 22.84
C GLU A 259 3.20 -24.16 21.40
N TRP A 260 3.40 -23.29 20.41
CA TRP A 260 3.29 -23.64 18.98
C TRP A 260 4.57 -23.38 18.18
N SER A 261 5.60 -22.78 18.80
CA SER A 261 6.90 -22.45 18.19
C SER A 261 6.81 -21.42 17.05
N LEU A 262 5.74 -20.63 17.01
CA LEU A 262 5.54 -19.54 16.05
C LEU A 262 5.19 -18.27 16.79
N SER A 263 5.65 -17.13 16.27
CA SER A 263 5.30 -15.83 16.82
C SER A 263 3.81 -15.55 16.64
N ASN A 264 3.18 -15.02 17.69
CA ASN A 264 1.83 -14.49 17.67
C ASN A 264 1.79 -13.01 17.26
N ARG A 265 2.94 -12.37 16.98
CA ARG A 265 3.02 -10.94 16.72
C ARG A 265 2.80 -10.63 15.24
N LEU A 266 1.82 -9.77 14.98
CA LEU A 266 1.58 -9.24 13.64
C LEU A 266 2.59 -8.13 13.32
N THR A 267 3.33 -8.24 12.22
CA THR A 267 4.34 -7.25 11.81
C THR A 267 3.80 -6.29 10.76
N THR A 268 4.51 -5.18 10.54
CA THR A 268 4.21 -4.22 9.47
C THR A 268 4.35 -4.84 8.08
N SER A 269 5.28 -5.78 7.89
CA SER A 269 5.45 -6.48 6.62
C SER A 269 4.22 -7.34 6.29
N HIS A 270 3.65 -8.05 7.27
CA HIS A 270 2.44 -8.84 7.04
C HIS A 270 1.26 -7.97 6.59
N ILE A 271 1.09 -6.79 7.20
CA ILE A 271 0.01 -5.86 6.83
C ILE A 271 0.23 -5.30 5.43
N TRP A 272 1.46 -4.93 5.09
CA TRP A 272 1.79 -4.47 3.74
C TRP A 272 1.61 -5.54 2.67
N ASP A 273 2.05 -6.77 2.95
CA ASP A 273 1.90 -7.89 2.03
C ASP A 273 0.42 -8.24 1.84
N SER A 274 -0.39 -8.17 2.91
CA SER A 274 -1.85 -8.31 2.84
C SER A 274 -2.47 -7.26 1.92
N PHE A 275 -2.08 -5.99 2.11
CA PHE A 275 -2.58 -4.87 1.34
C PHE A 275 -2.24 -5.02 -0.16
N VAL A 276 -0.97 -5.31 -0.46
CA VAL A 276 -0.49 -5.47 -1.84
C VAL A 276 -1.16 -6.65 -2.51
N LEU A 277 -1.20 -7.81 -1.84
CA LEU A 277 -1.80 -9.02 -2.40
C LEU A 277 -3.30 -8.82 -2.66
N LEU A 278 -4.04 -8.24 -1.71
CA LEU A 278 -5.47 -7.95 -1.90
C LEU A 278 -5.70 -7.01 -3.09
N GLY A 279 -4.97 -5.90 -3.18
CA GLY A 279 -5.10 -4.95 -4.29
C GLY A 279 -4.77 -5.59 -5.65
N LEU A 280 -3.76 -6.46 -5.72
CA LEU A 280 -3.42 -7.19 -6.95
C LEU A 280 -4.48 -8.25 -7.31
N LEU A 281 -5.09 -8.93 -6.35
CA LEU A 281 -6.15 -9.92 -6.59
C LEU A 281 -7.45 -9.25 -7.07
N GLU A 282 -7.83 -8.12 -6.47
CA GLU A 282 -8.97 -7.32 -6.93
C GLU A 282 -8.75 -6.81 -8.35
N ASP A 283 -7.56 -6.26 -8.63
CA ASP A 283 -7.18 -5.79 -9.95
C ASP A 283 -7.16 -6.91 -10.99
N ALA A 284 -6.64 -8.10 -10.64
CA ALA A 284 -6.67 -9.28 -11.49
C ALA A 284 -8.09 -9.73 -11.82
N THR A 285 -8.96 -9.73 -10.81
CA THR A 285 -10.39 -10.05 -10.96
C THR A 285 -11.11 -9.04 -11.87
N LEU A 286 -10.87 -7.73 -11.65
CA LEU A 286 -11.45 -6.66 -12.48
C LEU A 286 -11.01 -6.75 -13.95
N ARG A 287 -9.75 -7.11 -14.19
CA ARG A 287 -9.18 -7.27 -15.54
C ARG A 287 -9.42 -8.66 -16.16
N GLY A 288 -10.09 -9.57 -15.45
CA GLY A 288 -10.43 -10.91 -15.95
C GLY A 288 -9.23 -11.83 -16.20
N HIS A 289 -8.15 -11.72 -15.42
CA HIS A 289 -6.97 -12.60 -15.53
C HIS A 289 -6.55 -13.14 -14.16
N LEU A 290 -5.63 -14.11 -14.15
CA LEU A 290 -5.06 -14.68 -12.93
C LEU A 290 -3.73 -14.01 -12.58
N LEU A 291 -3.53 -13.68 -11.30
CA LEU A 291 -2.26 -13.15 -10.82
C LEU A 291 -1.19 -14.25 -10.82
N ALA A 292 -0.11 -14.03 -11.55
CA ALA A 292 1.05 -14.92 -11.59
C ALA A 292 2.32 -14.20 -11.11
N VAL A 293 3.07 -14.82 -10.22
CA VAL A 293 4.33 -14.28 -9.67
C VAL A 293 5.39 -15.38 -9.54
N PRO A 294 6.69 -15.05 -9.52
CA PRO A 294 7.75 -16.05 -9.30
C PRO A 294 7.57 -16.82 -7.98
N HIS A 295 7.82 -18.12 -7.99
CA HIS A 295 7.72 -18.94 -6.78
C HIS A 295 8.91 -18.75 -5.83
N THR A 296 10.10 -18.57 -6.41
CA THR A 296 11.36 -18.33 -5.73
C THR A 296 11.58 -16.84 -5.45
N GLY A 297 12.59 -16.52 -4.65
CA GLY A 297 12.91 -15.14 -4.25
C GLY A 297 12.35 -14.74 -2.90
N THR A 298 12.76 -13.55 -2.47
CA THR A 298 12.35 -12.94 -1.19
C THR A 298 10.85 -12.61 -1.21
N GLN A 299 10.22 -12.67 -0.04
CA GLN A 299 8.83 -12.22 0.12
C GLN A 299 8.66 -10.75 -0.31
N SER A 300 9.63 -9.91 0.06
CA SER A 300 9.63 -8.47 -0.18
C SER A 300 9.58 -8.08 -1.66
N ASP A 301 10.21 -8.89 -2.52
CA ASP A 301 10.33 -8.57 -3.95
C ASP A 301 9.32 -9.34 -4.82
N ARG A 302 8.62 -10.34 -4.24
CA ARG A 302 7.75 -11.26 -5.00
C ARG A 302 6.66 -10.55 -5.80
N PHE A 303 6.09 -9.48 -5.23
CA PHE A 303 5.01 -8.74 -5.86
C PHE A 303 5.48 -7.50 -6.62
N LYS A 304 6.79 -7.21 -6.64
CA LYS A 304 7.34 -5.99 -7.24
C LYS A 304 6.96 -5.86 -8.73
N ALA A 305 7.21 -6.89 -9.52
CA ALA A 305 6.90 -6.89 -10.95
C ALA A 305 5.39 -6.75 -11.21
N ALA A 306 4.55 -7.40 -10.40
CA ALA A 306 3.09 -7.30 -10.52
C ALA A 306 2.58 -5.89 -10.15
N MET A 307 3.16 -5.25 -9.13
CA MET A 307 2.87 -3.85 -8.81
C MET A 307 3.29 -2.91 -9.95
N GLU A 308 4.49 -3.09 -10.51
CA GLU A 308 5.00 -2.29 -11.64
C GLU A 308 4.13 -2.46 -12.89
N GLU A 309 3.66 -3.68 -13.18
CA GLU A 309 2.73 -3.95 -14.26
C GLU A 309 1.41 -3.21 -14.06
N ARG A 310 0.84 -3.26 -12.86
CA ARG A 310 -0.40 -2.55 -12.52
C ARG A 310 -0.22 -1.03 -12.63
N ASN A 311 0.87 -0.49 -12.09
CA ASN A 311 1.14 0.95 -12.15
C ASN A 311 1.24 1.41 -13.61
N ARG A 312 1.96 0.65 -14.46
CA ARG A 312 2.05 0.91 -15.90
C ARG A 312 0.68 0.80 -16.58
N PHE A 313 -0.15 -0.16 -16.20
CA PHE A 313 -1.50 -0.28 -16.71
C PHE A 313 -2.33 0.98 -16.42
N ILE A 314 -2.27 1.51 -15.19
CA ILE A 314 -2.96 2.75 -14.80
C ILE A 314 -2.41 3.96 -15.55
N VAL A 315 -1.10 4.05 -15.78
CA VAL A 315 -0.51 5.13 -16.59
C VAL A 315 -1.02 5.10 -18.04
N LEU A 316 -1.18 3.91 -18.63
CA LEU A 316 -1.59 3.75 -20.03
C LEU A 316 -3.10 3.81 -20.26
N ASN A 317 -3.90 3.40 -19.27
CA ASN A 317 -5.36 3.27 -19.40
C ASN A 317 -6.14 4.23 -18.50
N GLY A 318 -5.46 4.93 -17.60
CA GLY A 318 -6.04 5.76 -16.55
C GLY A 318 -6.63 4.96 -15.39
N GLN A 319 -7.12 5.68 -14.38
CA GLN A 319 -7.73 5.09 -13.18
C GLN A 319 -9.12 4.49 -13.50
N PRO A 320 -9.39 3.22 -13.11
CA PRO A 320 -10.69 2.59 -13.34
C PRO A 320 -11.83 3.42 -12.74
N GLY A 321 -12.89 3.65 -13.54
CA GLY A 321 -14.06 4.43 -13.13
C GLY A 321 -13.86 5.95 -13.12
N ALA A 322 -12.63 6.47 -13.22
CA ALA A 322 -12.37 7.91 -13.24
C ALA A 322 -12.31 8.50 -14.67
N VAL A 323 -11.73 7.76 -15.62
CA VAL A 323 -11.44 8.26 -16.98
C VAL A 323 -12.69 8.75 -17.71
N ARG A 324 -13.75 7.95 -17.66
CA ARG A 324 -15.02 8.19 -18.35
C ARG A 324 -16.07 8.81 -17.43
N HIS A 325 -15.69 9.22 -16.21
CA HIS A 325 -16.63 9.77 -15.25
C HIS A 325 -17.19 11.11 -15.72
N ALA A 326 -18.51 11.24 -15.64
CA ALA A 326 -19.20 12.52 -15.69
C ALA A 326 -20.32 12.56 -14.64
N CYS A 327 -20.62 13.74 -14.14
CA CYS A 327 -21.75 14.00 -13.25
C CYS A 327 -22.12 15.49 -13.33
N ASN A 328 -23.24 15.86 -12.72
CA ASN A 328 -23.75 17.23 -12.75
C ASN A 328 -22.83 18.27 -12.06
N LYS A 329 -21.82 17.81 -11.30
CA LYS A 329 -20.82 18.68 -10.65
C LYS A 329 -19.57 18.92 -11.48
N CYS A 330 -19.16 17.95 -12.33
CA CYS A 330 -17.92 18.06 -13.11
C CYS A 330 -18.15 18.36 -14.59
N MET A 331 -19.39 18.26 -15.06
CA MET A 331 -19.80 18.60 -16.42
C MET A 331 -21.00 19.54 -16.36
N ARG A 332 -20.92 20.65 -17.09
CA ARG A 332 -22.01 21.59 -17.28
C ARG A 332 -22.44 21.58 -18.75
N ILE A 333 -23.75 21.61 -18.98
CA ILE A 333 -24.33 21.94 -20.28
C ILE A 333 -25.07 23.26 -20.08
N PHE A 334 -24.78 24.26 -20.89
CA PHE A 334 -25.34 25.60 -20.75
C PHE A 334 -25.69 26.19 -22.13
N GLU A 335 -26.65 27.10 -22.14
CA GLU A 335 -27.11 27.79 -23.34
C GLU A 335 -26.28 29.06 -23.55
N MET A 336 -25.77 29.22 -24.76
CA MET A 336 -25.03 30.39 -25.21
C MET A 336 -26.01 31.51 -25.62
N PRO A 337 -25.57 32.78 -25.67
CA PRO A 337 -26.43 33.90 -26.09
C PRO A 337 -27.01 33.76 -27.51
N ASP A 338 -26.44 32.90 -28.35
CA ASP A 338 -26.91 32.58 -29.69
C ASP A 338 -27.98 31.46 -29.74
N GLY A 339 -28.39 30.93 -28.59
CA GLY A 339 -29.36 29.84 -28.44
C GLY A 339 -28.78 28.44 -28.65
N THR A 340 -27.46 28.30 -28.83
CA THR A 340 -26.79 27.00 -28.93
C THR A 340 -26.44 26.44 -27.56
N PHE A 341 -26.44 25.11 -27.40
CA PHE A 341 -25.98 24.46 -26.18
C PHE A 341 -24.52 24.07 -26.28
N GLN A 342 -23.73 24.45 -25.29
CA GLN A 342 -22.34 24.02 -25.16
C GLN A 342 -22.12 23.20 -23.90
N LYS A 343 -21.18 22.27 -23.99
CA LYS A 343 -20.69 21.48 -22.85
C LYS A 343 -19.38 22.09 -22.36
N SER A 344 -19.21 22.14 -21.05
CA SER A 344 -17.91 22.41 -20.41
C SER A 344 -17.63 21.36 -19.35
N GLN A 345 -16.51 20.67 -19.48
CA GLN A 345 -15.98 19.73 -18.50
C GLN A 345 -14.59 20.18 -18.07
N SER A 346 -14.49 20.65 -16.83
CA SER A 346 -13.24 21.18 -16.30
C SER A 346 -12.39 20.11 -15.62
N ILE A 347 -11.10 20.42 -15.50
CA ILE A 347 -10.14 19.72 -14.65
C ILE A 347 -9.35 20.74 -13.83
N VAL A 348 -9.11 20.43 -12.57
CA VAL A 348 -8.32 21.26 -11.66
C VAL A 348 -7.01 20.56 -11.38
N ALA A 349 -5.91 21.26 -11.54
CA ALA A 349 -4.57 20.77 -11.28
C ALA A 349 -3.96 21.47 -10.07
N ASP A 350 -3.34 20.69 -9.19
CA ASP A 350 -2.57 21.21 -8.07
C ASP A 350 -1.52 20.20 -7.60
N GLY A 351 -0.44 20.70 -7.00
CA GLY A 351 0.70 19.93 -6.53
C GLY A 351 0.77 19.84 -5.02
N LEU A 352 1.19 18.69 -4.51
CA LEU A 352 1.53 18.54 -3.09
C LEU A 352 2.96 18.05 -2.88
N SER A 353 3.59 18.53 -1.82
CA SER A 353 4.93 18.10 -1.38
C SER A 353 4.88 16.72 -0.71
N ILE A 354 4.42 15.70 -1.42
CA ILE A 354 4.64 14.29 -1.09
C ILE A 354 5.64 13.72 -2.09
N GLY A 355 6.60 12.95 -1.60
CA GLY A 355 7.61 12.40 -2.48
C GLY A 355 8.21 11.11 -1.97
N ARG A 356 9.01 10.48 -2.83
CA ARG A 356 9.77 9.26 -2.55
C ARG A 356 11.26 9.49 -2.76
N PRO A 357 12.14 8.65 -2.19
CA PRO A 357 13.56 8.66 -2.52
C PRO A 357 13.79 8.49 -4.03
N CYS A 358 14.66 9.33 -4.60
CA CYS A 358 15.07 9.27 -6.00
C CYS A 358 16.59 9.44 -6.16
N CYS A 359 17.08 9.26 -7.38
CA CYS A 359 18.49 9.46 -7.69
C CYS A 359 18.95 10.88 -7.33
N GLY A 360 20.15 10.98 -6.77
CA GLY A 360 20.76 12.25 -6.40
C GLY A 360 21.07 13.20 -7.57
N VAL A 361 21.01 12.72 -8.82
CA VAL A 361 21.18 13.53 -10.03
C VAL A 361 19.86 14.27 -10.36
N PHE A 362 19.96 15.55 -10.67
CA PHE A 362 18.80 16.39 -11.00
C PHE A 362 18.01 15.83 -12.20
N ARG A 363 16.67 15.78 -12.10
CA ARG A 363 15.73 15.24 -13.11
C ARG A 363 15.97 13.78 -13.53
N CYS A 364 16.80 13.01 -12.81
CA CYS A 364 16.99 11.59 -13.10
C CYS A 364 15.75 10.76 -12.71
N LEU A 365 15.20 10.04 -13.69
CA LEU A 365 14.00 9.20 -13.52
C LEU A 365 14.33 7.77 -13.06
N ASN A 366 15.60 7.38 -13.15
CA ASN A 366 16.01 6.01 -12.86
C ASN A 366 15.86 5.67 -11.37
N PRO A 367 15.22 4.54 -11.04
CA PRO A 367 14.93 4.17 -9.66
C PRO A 367 16.21 3.80 -8.90
N LEU A 368 16.19 4.07 -7.60
CA LEU A 368 17.20 3.54 -6.68
C LEU A 368 17.02 2.01 -6.53
N GLN A 369 18.14 1.29 -6.45
CA GLN A 369 18.11 -0.17 -6.25
C GLN A 369 17.68 -0.53 -4.82
N ASN A 370 18.02 0.30 -3.85
CA ASN A 370 17.56 0.20 -2.48
C ASN A 370 17.41 1.60 -1.85
N THR A 371 16.81 1.67 -0.67
CA THR A 371 16.59 2.94 0.05
C THR A 371 17.87 3.53 0.65
N GLN A 372 18.97 2.79 0.70
CA GLN A 372 20.25 3.22 1.25
C GLN A 372 21.15 3.90 0.20
N HIS A 373 20.94 3.62 -1.09
CA HIS A 373 21.70 4.19 -2.18
C HIS A 373 21.30 5.65 -2.42
N TRP A 374 22.27 6.46 -2.84
CA TRP A 374 22.03 7.86 -3.21
C TRP A 374 21.83 8.02 -4.70
N PHE A 375 22.47 7.16 -5.48
CA PHE A 375 22.44 7.18 -6.92
C PHE A 375 21.86 5.88 -7.48
N CYS A 376 21.23 5.98 -8.65
CA CYS A 376 20.75 4.81 -9.39
C CYS A 376 21.92 4.01 -9.96
N MET A 377 21.64 2.84 -10.54
CA MET A 377 22.66 1.93 -11.07
C MET A 377 23.60 2.64 -12.08
N GLU A 378 23.05 3.45 -12.98
CA GLU A 378 23.83 4.21 -13.97
C GLU A 378 24.73 5.30 -13.37
N HIS A 379 24.34 5.85 -12.22
CA HIS A 379 25.07 6.92 -11.53
C HIS A 379 25.88 6.41 -10.33
N THR A 380 26.14 5.09 -10.26
CA THR A 380 26.82 4.48 -9.11
C THR A 380 28.20 5.08 -8.88
N ALA A 381 28.92 5.46 -9.94
CA ALA A 381 30.24 6.09 -9.86
C ALA A 381 30.26 7.40 -9.05
N LEU A 382 29.14 8.10 -8.95
CA LEU A 382 29.05 9.34 -8.16
C LEU A 382 29.14 9.09 -6.64
N HIS A 383 29.03 7.84 -6.17
CA HIS A 383 29.34 7.51 -4.77
C HIS A 383 30.82 7.69 -4.43
N ASP A 384 31.71 7.67 -5.43
CA ASP A 384 33.14 7.86 -5.24
C ASP A 384 33.59 9.32 -5.44
N VAL A 385 32.64 10.24 -5.67
CA VAL A 385 32.86 11.68 -5.85
C VAL A 385 32.42 12.44 -4.60
N CYS A 386 33.15 13.51 -4.27
CA CYS A 386 32.86 14.35 -3.12
C CYS A 386 31.41 14.88 -3.12
N ALA A 387 30.71 14.75 -2.00
CA ALA A 387 29.31 15.18 -1.84
C ALA A 387 29.08 16.71 -1.87
N ILE A 388 30.13 17.52 -2.03
CA ILE A 388 30.02 18.97 -2.15
C ILE A 388 29.67 19.31 -3.60
N VAL A 389 28.63 20.11 -3.81
CA VAL A 389 28.21 20.55 -5.14
C VAL A 389 29.37 21.29 -5.80
N ASP A 390 29.60 21.00 -7.09
CA ASP A 390 30.73 21.52 -7.89
C ASP A 390 32.13 21.00 -7.50
N CYS A 391 32.24 19.97 -6.66
CA CYS A 391 33.50 19.29 -6.36
C CYS A 391 33.59 17.90 -7.03
N ASN A 392 34.55 17.73 -7.94
CA ASN A 392 34.78 16.47 -8.65
C ASN A 392 35.90 15.60 -8.05
N ASN A 393 36.42 15.96 -6.86
CA ASN A 393 37.49 15.21 -6.22
C ASN A 393 36.98 13.87 -5.67
N PRO A 394 37.82 12.82 -5.67
CA PRO A 394 37.43 11.52 -5.12
C PRO A 394 37.25 11.59 -3.60
N VAL A 395 36.34 10.76 -3.08
CA VAL A 395 36.11 10.62 -1.64
C VAL A 395 37.34 10.05 -0.92
N GLN A 396 37.57 10.47 0.33
CA GLN A 396 38.67 9.95 1.13
C GLN A 396 38.32 8.59 1.75
N GLU A 397 39.21 7.60 1.63
CA GLU A 397 39.16 6.38 2.42
C GLU A 397 40.01 6.52 3.69
N VAL A 398 39.42 6.22 4.85
CA VAL A 398 40.13 6.21 6.14
C VAL A 398 40.10 4.80 6.72
N THR A 399 41.27 4.28 7.08
CA THR A 399 41.39 3.01 7.79
C THR A 399 41.23 3.24 9.29
N VAL A 400 40.17 2.69 9.89
CA VAL A 400 39.94 2.77 11.33
C VAL A 400 40.35 1.44 11.98
N ASN A 401 41.28 1.52 12.92
CA ASN A 401 41.67 0.38 13.76
C ASN A 401 40.64 0.23 14.88
N ASN A 402 40.06 -0.96 15.05
CA ASN A 402 39.10 -1.23 16.12
C ASN A 402 39.77 -1.01 17.49
N THR A 403 39.21 -0.13 18.31
CA THR A 403 39.62 0.09 19.70
C THR A 403 39.25 -1.07 20.63
N THR A 404 38.48 -2.06 20.17
CA THR A 404 38.13 -3.29 20.89
C THR A 404 38.86 -4.52 20.34
N GLY A 405 40.20 -4.49 20.35
CA GLY A 405 41.13 -5.63 20.49
C GLY A 405 41.01 -6.92 19.66
N SER A 406 40.06 -7.10 18.73
CA SER A 406 39.85 -8.42 18.09
C SER A 406 39.30 -8.40 16.65
N GLY A 407 39.34 -7.27 15.94
CA GLY A 407 38.86 -7.18 14.56
C GLY A 407 39.88 -6.61 13.59
N LEU A 408 39.95 -7.17 12.38
CA LEU A 408 40.68 -6.64 11.23
C LEU A 408 40.38 -5.13 11.02
N PRO A 409 41.36 -4.33 10.55
CA PRO A 409 41.16 -2.90 10.28
C PRO A 409 40.02 -2.70 9.26
N LYS A 410 39.08 -1.79 9.58
CA LYS A 410 37.93 -1.50 8.72
C LYS A 410 38.21 -0.25 7.90
N LYS A 411 38.21 -0.37 6.57
CA LYS A 411 38.22 0.78 5.66
C LYS A 411 36.84 1.44 5.67
N ILE A 412 36.78 2.73 5.98
CA ILE A 412 35.57 3.55 5.94
C ILE A 412 35.77 4.61 4.86
N LYS A 413 34.89 4.62 3.85
CA LYS A 413 34.82 5.72 2.88
C LYS A 413 34.10 6.90 3.52
N LYS A 414 34.74 8.08 3.55
CA LYS A 414 34.07 9.35 3.85
C LYS A 414 33.15 9.75 2.69
N LYS A 415 32.27 10.71 2.91
CA LYS A 415 31.40 11.29 1.87
C LYS A 415 32.06 12.47 1.16
N THR A 416 33.17 12.97 1.72
CA THR A 416 33.91 14.12 1.20
C THR A 416 35.35 13.76 0.82
N CYS A 417 35.97 14.63 0.00
CA CYS A 417 37.38 14.51 -0.38
C CYS A 417 38.35 14.89 0.76
N SER A 418 39.65 14.91 0.46
CA SER A 418 40.71 15.27 1.42
C SER A 418 40.77 16.75 1.84
N LEU A 419 40.00 17.64 1.19
CA LEU A 419 39.96 19.06 1.53
C LEU A 419 39.38 19.26 2.94
N GLU A 420 40.15 19.94 3.80
CA GLU A 420 39.82 20.14 5.21
C GLU A 420 38.43 20.80 5.40
N ALA A 421 38.14 21.83 4.60
CA ALA A 421 36.83 22.50 4.57
C ALA A 421 35.66 21.51 4.36
N HIS A 422 35.80 20.58 3.40
CA HIS A 422 34.74 19.62 3.09
C HIS A 422 34.58 18.58 4.22
N GLN A 423 35.68 18.17 4.85
CA GLN A 423 35.64 17.25 5.99
C GLN A 423 35.00 17.87 7.22
N GLN A 424 35.26 19.16 7.47
CA GLN A 424 34.61 19.91 8.54
C GLN A 424 33.10 20.05 8.29
N ILE A 425 32.69 20.25 7.03
CA ILE A 425 31.28 20.26 6.63
C ILE A 425 30.62 18.90 6.91
N GLU A 426 31.25 17.79 6.53
CA GLU A 426 30.74 16.43 6.80
C GLU A 426 30.64 16.14 8.30
N ALA A 427 31.66 16.52 9.09
CA ALA A 427 31.65 16.36 10.55
C ALA A 427 30.49 17.14 11.19
N LYS A 428 30.30 18.40 10.77
CA LYS A 428 29.21 19.25 11.29
C LYS A 428 27.82 18.73 10.91
N HIS A 429 27.66 18.18 9.70
CA HIS A 429 26.42 17.49 9.30
C HIS A 429 26.15 16.26 10.18
N HIS A 430 27.19 15.47 10.50
CA HIS A 430 27.06 14.32 11.40
C HIS A 430 26.65 14.71 12.83
N GLU A 431 27.19 15.80 13.38
CA GLU A 431 26.80 16.32 14.70
C GLU A 431 25.31 16.68 14.76
N ARG A 432 24.75 17.30 13.70
CA ARG A 432 23.32 17.65 13.61
C ARG A 432 22.41 16.42 13.50
N SER A 433 22.89 15.31 12.96
CA SER A 433 22.12 14.06 12.84
C SER A 433 21.88 13.34 14.18
N THR A 434 22.41 13.85 15.29
CA THR A 434 22.13 13.35 16.65
C THR A 434 20.74 13.78 17.16
N GLY A 435 20.15 12.98 18.06
CA GLY A 435 18.69 12.87 18.27
C GLY A 435 17.90 14.11 18.70
N SER A 436 18.53 15.22 19.10
CA SER A 436 17.83 16.42 19.58
C SER A 436 17.23 17.27 18.45
N PHE A 437 17.86 17.32 17.27
CA PHE A 437 17.39 18.14 16.15
C PHE A 437 16.26 17.44 15.36
N LEU A 438 16.38 16.12 15.17
CA LEU A 438 15.34 15.28 14.58
C LEU A 438 14.00 15.37 15.33
N TYR A 439 14.04 15.61 16.66
CA TYR A 439 12.85 15.80 17.48
C TYR A 439 12.09 17.10 17.12
N LYS A 440 12.79 18.20 16.85
CA LYS A 440 12.19 19.51 16.53
C LYS A 440 11.51 19.49 15.16
N THR A 441 12.14 18.89 14.16
CA THR A 441 11.57 18.68 12.83
C THR A 441 10.33 17.78 12.89
N ARG A 442 10.37 16.67 13.66
CA ARG A 442 9.20 15.80 13.91
C ARG A 442 8.05 16.55 14.58
N LEU A 443 8.34 17.47 15.51
CA LEU A 443 7.33 18.27 16.21
C LEU A 443 6.65 19.29 15.28
N GLN A 444 7.38 19.87 14.34
CA GLN A 444 6.81 20.74 13.29
C GLN A 444 5.87 19.96 12.38
N HIS A 445 6.27 18.77 11.90
CA HIS A 445 5.41 17.90 11.10
C HIS A 445 4.13 17.46 11.84
N ALA A 446 4.18 17.30 13.17
CA ALA A 446 3.01 16.91 13.97
C ALA A 446 2.01 18.06 14.22
N ARG A 447 2.44 19.33 14.06
CA ARG A 447 1.60 20.52 14.29
C ARG A 447 0.81 20.99 13.06
N VAL A 448 1.20 20.57 11.86
CA VAL A 448 0.61 20.99 10.57
C VAL A 448 -0.74 20.31 10.29
N SER A 449 -1.18 19.42 11.17
CA SER A 449 -2.18 18.44 10.80
C SER A 449 -3.28 18.31 11.86
N GLN A 450 -4.21 19.25 11.79
CA GLN A 450 -5.53 19.10 12.36
C GLN A 450 -6.43 18.40 11.32
N PRO A 451 -7.23 17.39 11.73
CA PRO A 451 -8.08 16.66 10.81
C PRO A 451 -9.26 17.53 10.36
N ILE A 452 -9.31 17.83 9.07
CA ILE A 452 -10.55 18.20 8.38
C ILE A 452 -11.15 16.89 7.87
N ASP A 453 -12.46 16.70 8.07
CA ASP A 453 -13.16 15.57 7.47
C ASP A 453 -13.08 15.69 5.95
N SER A 454 -12.41 14.73 5.31
CA SER A 454 -12.15 14.66 3.85
C SER A 454 -13.40 14.70 2.99
N PHE A 455 -14.58 14.42 3.58
CA PHE A 455 -15.87 14.41 2.91
C PHE A 455 -16.76 15.58 3.34
N SER A 456 -16.29 16.43 4.25
CA SER A 456 -16.99 17.65 4.67
C SER A 456 -16.67 18.81 3.72
N GLN A 457 -17.66 19.67 3.44
CA GLN A 457 -17.51 20.87 2.60
C GLN A 457 -16.76 22.02 3.30
N ALA A 458 -15.76 21.72 4.13
CA ALA A 458 -15.06 22.72 4.91
C ALA A 458 -14.25 23.65 3.99
N THR A 459 -14.52 24.96 4.08
CA THR A 459 -14.03 26.00 3.15
C THR A 459 -12.68 26.60 3.56
N LYS A 460 -12.01 26.05 4.59
CA LYS A 460 -10.71 26.54 5.09
C LYS A 460 -9.78 25.37 5.42
N VAL A 461 -8.82 25.13 4.55
CA VAL A 461 -7.72 24.18 4.75
C VAL A 461 -6.45 24.97 5.10
N PRO A 462 -5.71 24.63 6.17
CA PRO A 462 -4.39 25.20 6.40
C PRO A 462 -3.40 24.70 5.33
N GLU A 463 -2.72 25.62 4.66
CA GLU A 463 -1.71 25.36 3.64
C GLU A 463 -0.60 24.44 4.18
N GLN A 464 -0.39 23.29 3.55
CA GLN A 464 0.58 22.27 3.96
C GLN A 464 1.93 22.44 3.25
N ASP A 465 2.62 23.56 3.48
CA ASP A 465 3.99 23.74 2.99
C ASP A 465 5.00 23.09 3.93
N VAL A 466 5.22 21.80 3.70
CA VAL A 466 6.31 21.04 4.30
C VAL A 466 7.36 20.76 3.22
N GLN A 467 8.01 21.80 2.73
CA GLN A 467 9.18 21.66 1.85
C GLN A 467 10.43 21.43 2.71
N GLU A 468 11.25 20.43 2.35
CA GLU A 468 12.56 20.23 3.02
C GLU A 468 13.48 21.41 2.65
N ASP A 469 13.90 22.19 3.66
CA ASP A 469 14.79 23.33 3.51
C ASP A 469 16.16 22.92 2.93
N PHE A 470 16.79 23.80 2.15
CA PHE A 470 18.15 23.57 1.65
C PHE A 470 19.19 23.89 2.73
N GLU A 471 20.17 23.01 2.90
CA GLU A 471 21.31 23.24 3.79
C GLU A 471 22.44 23.93 3.02
N SER A 472 22.76 25.17 3.40
CA SER A 472 23.94 25.89 2.91
C SER A 472 24.98 26.02 4.04
N TYR A 473 26.24 25.75 3.72
CA TYR A 473 27.35 25.77 4.67
C TYR A 473 28.25 26.97 4.36
N GLN A 474 28.30 27.94 5.25
CA GLN A 474 29.17 29.12 5.12
C GLN A 474 30.44 28.90 5.92
N ILE A 475 31.61 29.18 5.35
CA ILE A 475 32.87 29.18 6.10
C ILE A 475 33.20 30.62 6.48
N ASN A 476 33.21 30.90 7.78
CA ASN A 476 33.58 32.22 8.30
C ASN A 476 35.09 32.47 8.13
N PRO A 477 35.56 33.73 8.20
CA PRO A 477 36.98 34.08 8.13
C PRO A 477 37.89 33.41 9.17
N GLN A 478 37.33 32.84 10.25
CA GLN A 478 38.06 32.02 11.24
C GLN A 478 38.06 30.50 10.91
N SER A 479 37.78 30.11 9.67
CA SER A 479 37.66 28.70 9.22
C SER A 479 36.63 27.87 9.99
N GLN A 480 35.63 28.53 10.58
CA GLN A 480 34.51 27.84 11.23
C GLN A 480 33.36 27.67 10.24
N VAL A 481 32.94 26.43 10.01
CA VAL A 481 31.74 26.13 9.21
C VAL A 481 30.51 26.55 10.00
N VAL A 482 29.62 27.36 9.44
CA VAL A 482 28.30 27.73 9.97
C VAL A 482 27.24 27.13 9.04
N LEU A 483 26.26 26.43 9.62
CA LEU A 483 25.16 25.84 8.87
C LEU A 483 24.00 26.84 8.82
N SER A 484 23.67 27.29 7.63
CA SER A 484 22.46 28.06 7.34
C SER A 484 21.42 27.14 6.72
N VAL A 485 20.17 27.33 7.11
CA VAL A 485 19.02 26.59 6.56
C VAL A 485 18.23 27.61 5.75
N GLU A 486 18.35 27.53 4.43
CA GLU A 486 17.58 28.37 3.52
C GLU A 486 16.22 27.72 3.30
N LYS A 487 15.14 28.46 3.57
CA LYS A 487 13.80 28.03 3.17
C LYS A 487 13.79 27.82 1.66
N ASN A 488 13.39 26.63 1.23
CA ASN A 488 13.17 26.37 -0.18
C ASN A 488 12.06 27.32 -0.65
N THR A 489 12.37 28.29 -1.51
CA THR A 489 11.40 29.28 -2.01
C THR A 489 10.44 28.70 -3.05
N GLY A 490 10.42 27.38 -3.23
CA GLY A 490 9.68 26.69 -4.26
C GLY A 490 10.31 26.87 -5.65
N SER A 491 10.20 25.84 -6.50
CA SER A 491 10.47 25.94 -7.94
C SER A 491 9.19 25.81 -8.75
N VAL A 492 8.11 26.40 -8.24
CA VAL A 492 6.79 26.39 -8.87
C VAL A 492 6.85 27.28 -10.11
N GLY A 493 6.60 26.72 -11.29
CA GLY A 493 6.48 27.50 -12.51
C GLY A 493 7.81 27.91 -13.16
N VAL A 494 8.92 27.23 -12.86
CA VAL A 494 10.22 27.59 -13.48
C VAL A 494 10.28 27.24 -14.96
N ASP A 495 10.77 28.19 -15.77
CA ASP A 495 11.06 28.00 -17.20
C ASP A 495 12.30 27.10 -17.37
N ASP A 496 12.29 26.22 -18.37
CA ASP A 496 13.32 25.22 -18.61
C ASP A 496 14.69 25.83 -18.95
N LEU A 497 14.72 27.08 -19.41
CA LEU A 497 15.91 27.77 -19.92
C LEU A 497 16.81 28.39 -18.83
N ASN A 498 16.34 28.56 -17.58
CA ASN A 498 17.09 29.25 -16.53
C ASN A 498 17.90 28.34 -15.58
N ASN A 499 18.12 27.08 -15.94
CA ASN A 499 18.76 26.08 -15.08
C ASN A 499 20.24 25.79 -15.37
N THR A 500 20.94 26.68 -16.08
CA THR A 500 22.40 26.75 -15.94
C THR A 500 22.73 27.51 -14.67
N SER A 501 23.54 26.90 -13.80
CA SER A 501 24.08 27.39 -12.53
C SER A 501 24.91 28.69 -12.66
N GLN A 502 24.36 29.74 -13.25
CA GLN A 502 24.96 31.07 -13.29
C GLN A 502 23.97 32.04 -12.64
N SER A 503 24.26 32.35 -11.39
CA SER A 503 23.70 33.49 -10.68
C SER A 503 23.85 34.76 -11.55
N GLN A 504 22.76 35.30 -12.07
CA GLN A 504 22.79 36.67 -12.61
C GLN A 504 22.91 37.69 -11.47
N PRO A 505 23.71 38.76 -11.62
CA PRO A 505 23.83 39.81 -10.62
C PRO A 505 22.55 40.67 -10.56
N LEU A 506 22.13 41.02 -9.34
CA LEU A 506 21.03 41.95 -9.07
C LEU A 506 21.34 43.38 -9.60
N PRO A 507 20.33 44.19 -9.98
CA PRO A 507 20.55 45.58 -10.37
C PRO A 507 20.95 46.45 -9.17
N GLU A 508 21.91 47.35 -9.36
CA GLU A 508 22.40 48.28 -8.35
C GLU A 508 21.30 49.22 -7.82
N PRO A 509 21.15 49.41 -6.49
CA PRO A 509 20.37 50.49 -5.93
C PRO A 509 21.21 51.77 -5.81
N SER A 510 20.59 52.87 -6.21
CA SER A 510 21.09 54.24 -6.16
C SER A 510 21.58 54.69 -4.77
N THR A 511 22.69 55.42 -4.80
CA THR A 511 23.43 56.12 -3.73
C THR A 511 22.60 56.81 -2.65
N SER A 512 22.88 56.48 -1.39
CA SER A 512 22.99 57.45 -0.28
C SER A 512 23.82 56.87 0.87
N GLU A 513 24.86 57.60 1.26
CA GLU A 513 25.93 57.25 2.21
C GLU A 513 25.44 57.06 3.67
N SER A 514 25.96 56.03 4.35
CA SER A 514 26.42 56.12 5.75
C SER A 514 27.27 54.90 6.10
N ASP A 515 28.53 55.14 6.46
CA ASP A 515 29.58 54.16 6.78
C ASP A 515 29.25 53.17 7.93
N CYS A 516 29.61 51.89 7.74
CA CYS A 516 29.92 50.96 8.83
C CYS A 516 30.90 49.86 8.36
N PRO A 517 31.82 49.36 9.21
CA PRO A 517 33.19 49.00 8.80
C PRO A 517 33.38 47.55 8.35
N SER A 518 34.27 47.40 7.36
CA SER A 518 35.05 46.20 7.00
C SER A 518 34.26 44.91 6.69
N LYS A 519 33.85 44.73 5.42
CA LYS A 519 33.82 43.38 4.82
C LYS A 519 35.25 43.02 4.41
N SER A 520 35.76 41.86 4.85
CA SER A 520 37.03 41.32 4.37
C SER A 520 36.97 41.02 2.86
N ALA A 521 38.07 41.29 2.14
CA ALA A 521 38.19 41.05 0.70
C ALA A 521 38.12 39.56 0.30
N SER A 522 38.27 38.64 1.26
CA SER A 522 37.87 37.23 1.15
C SER A 522 36.43 37.09 1.62
N GLY A 523 35.48 37.17 0.68
CA GLY A 523 34.05 37.00 0.95
C GLY A 523 33.72 35.62 1.54
N ASN A 524 32.64 35.55 2.34
CA ASN A 524 32.14 34.29 2.89
C ASN A 524 31.89 33.27 1.76
N GLN A 525 32.65 32.18 1.73
CA GLN A 525 32.46 31.12 0.75
C GLN A 525 31.28 30.24 1.21
N THR A 526 30.23 30.20 0.39
CA THR A 526 29.03 29.39 0.65
C THR A 526 29.13 28.11 -0.17
N PHE A 527 29.10 26.97 0.51
CA PHE A 527 29.11 25.64 -0.07
C PHE A 527 27.72 25.02 0.03
N LYS A 528 27.27 24.37 -1.04
CA LYS A 528 26.11 23.48 -1.02
C LYS A 528 26.61 22.03 -0.97
N ALA A 529 25.97 21.19 -0.17
CA ALA A 529 26.37 19.81 0.00
C ALA A 529 25.17 18.87 -0.08
N GLN A 530 25.37 17.69 -0.66
CA GLN A 530 24.35 16.66 -0.81
C GLN A 530 24.81 15.37 -0.14
N PHE A 531 24.64 15.28 1.19
CA PHE A 531 25.08 14.14 2.01
C PHE A 531 24.10 12.95 2.04
N GLY A 532 23.12 12.96 1.15
CA GLY A 532 22.08 11.94 1.06
C GLY A 532 21.42 11.88 -0.31
N ARG A 533 20.51 10.92 -0.46
CA ARG A 533 19.64 10.78 -1.62
C ARG A 533 18.71 11.98 -1.77
N ARG A 534 18.33 12.30 -3.01
CA ARG A 534 17.26 13.28 -3.26
C ARG A 534 15.89 12.64 -3.04
N ARG A 535 14.87 13.49 -3.01
CA ARG A 535 13.48 13.11 -3.06
C ARG A 535 12.86 13.68 -4.33
N THR A 536 11.79 13.06 -4.80
CA THR A 536 10.94 13.64 -5.85
C THR A 536 10.42 15.00 -5.36
N HIS A 537 10.20 15.93 -6.29
CA HIS A 537 9.90 17.32 -5.94
C HIS A 537 8.48 17.44 -5.36
N ASN A 538 7.48 16.99 -6.11
CA ASN A 538 6.08 16.92 -5.70
C ASN A 538 5.33 15.86 -6.49
N GLU A 539 4.14 15.50 -6.02
CA GLU A 539 3.11 14.83 -6.82
C GLU A 539 2.12 15.87 -7.30
N GLN A 540 1.85 15.86 -8.61
CA GLN A 540 0.83 16.67 -9.25
C GLN A 540 -0.42 15.82 -9.44
N THR A 541 -1.59 16.41 -9.19
CA THR A 541 -2.87 15.73 -9.36
C THR A 541 -3.76 16.48 -10.34
N LEU A 542 -4.58 15.74 -11.07
CA LEU A 542 -5.67 16.25 -11.88
C LEU A 542 -6.97 15.78 -11.25
N VAL A 543 -7.80 16.71 -10.79
CA VAL A 543 -9.02 16.43 -10.03
C VAL A 543 -10.21 17.07 -10.73
N ARG A 544 -11.27 16.30 -10.94
CA ARG A 544 -12.54 16.84 -11.45
C ARG A 544 -13.19 17.71 -10.35
N PRO A 545 -13.95 18.76 -10.70
CA PRO A 545 -14.65 19.61 -9.72
C PRO A 545 -15.57 18.86 -8.73
N CYS A 546 -15.98 17.63 -9.06
CA CYS A 546 -16.76 16.75 -8.19
C CYS A 546 -15.94 15.97 -7.14
N GLY A 547 -14.61 16.09 -7.14
CA GLY A 547 -13.69 15.38 -6.23
C GLY A 547 -13.12 14.07 -6.75
N VAL A 548 -13.53 13.61 -7.94
CA VAL A 548 -12.92 12.43 -8.58
C VAL A 548 -11.53 12.77 -9.08
N ILE A 549 -10.53 12.04 -8.58
CA ILE A 549 -9.13 12.18 -9.00
C ILE A 549 -8.96 11.46 -10.33
N PHE A 550 -8.67 12.22 -11.37
CA PHE A 550 -8.54 11.73 -12.74
C PHE A 550 -7.17 11.10 -12.99
N ALA A 551 -6.09 11.78 -12.58
CA ALA A 551 -4.73 11.30 -12.76
C ALA A 551 -3.78 11.93 -11.73
N ARG A 552 -2.60 11.33 -11.59
CA ARG A 552 -1.48 11.90 -10.84
C ARG A 552 -0.16 11.68 -11.58
N ALA A 553 0.85 12.48 -11.29
CA ALA A 553 2.21 12.31 -11.80
C ALA A 553 3.25 12.80 -10.81
N THR A 554 4.37 12.09 -10.75
CA THR A 554 5.54 12.46 -9.96
C THR A 554 6.43 13.43 -10.72
N MET A 555 6.73 14.60 -10.13
CA MET A 555 7.67 15.57 -10.68
C MET A 555 9.08 15.38 -10.09
N PHE A 556 10.10 15.49 -10.94
CA PHE A 556 11.50 15.27 -10.55
C PHE A 556 12.30 16.57 -10.63
N GLY A 557 12.97 16.92 -9.54
CA GLY A 557 13.86 18.08 -9.47
C GLY A 557 13.16 19.43 -9.36
N ALA A 558 12.15 19.69 -10.20
CA ALA A 558 11.39 20.93 -10.23
C ALA A 558 9.95 20.74 -10.74
N GLU A 559 9.07 21.67 -10.39
CA GLU A 559 7.73 21.80 -10.97
C GLU A 559 7.80 22.70 -12.22
N ALA A 560 8.38 22.14 -13.28
CA ALA A 560 8.44 22.82 -14.57
C ALA A 560 7.05 22.77 -15.24
N VAL A 561 6.65 23.91 -15.82
CA VAL A 561 5.39 24.06 -16.56
C VAL A 561 5.28 23.07 -17.72
N SER A 562 6.40 22.80 -18.40
CA SER A 562 6.48 21.81 -19.46
C SER A 562 6.08 20.40 -19.01
N ASN A 563 6.52 19.98 -17.82
CA ASN A 563 6.16 18.68 -17.25
C ASN A 563 4.66 18.60 -16.93
N PHE A 564 4.07 19.70 -16.47
CA PHE A 564 2.62 19.78 -16.25
C PHE A 564 1.84 19.62 -17.57
N LEU A 565 2.23 20.34 -18.63
CA LEU A 565 1.58 20.21 -19.94
C LEU A 565 1.69 18.79 -20.50
N VAL A 566 2.86 18.14 -20.36
CA VAL A 566 3.05 16.73 -20.73
C VAL A 566 2.16 15.80 -19.92
N MET A 567 2.04 16.02 -18.61
CA MET A 567 1.13 15.25 -17.75
C MET A 567 -0.31 15.35 -18.23
N VAL A 568 -0.81 16.56 -18.49
CA VAL A 568 -2.19 16.80 -18.97
C VAL A 568 -2.43 16.05 -20.27
N LYS A 569 -1.52 16.19 -21.25
CA LYS A 569 -1.62 15.47 -22.52
C LYS A 569 -1.69 13.97 -22.35
N ASN A 570 -0.77 13.40 -21.57
CA ASN A 570 -0.71 11.96 -21.34
C ASN A 570 -1.99 11.46 -20.67
N ALA A 571 -2.47 12.16 -19.65
CA ALA A 571 -3.68 11.79 -18.92
C ALA A 571 -4.94 11.82 -19.79
N PHE A 572 -5.06 12.77 -20.71
CA PHE A 572 -6.21 12.90 -21.61
C PHE A 572 -6.04 12.20 -22.97
N SER A 573 -4.92 11.48 -23.17
CA SER A 573 -4.68 10.65 -24.36
C SER A 573 -4.93 9.16 -24.11
N VAL A 574 -5.31 8.77 -22.88
CA VAL A 574 -5.64 7.38 -22.55
C VAL A 574 -6.97 6.95 -23.20
N PRO A 575 -7.17 5.65 -23.48
CA PRO A 575 -8.40 5.17 -24.10
C PRO A 575 -9.67 5.57 -23.34
N GLY A 576 -10.61 6.21 -24.04
CA GLY A 576 -11.89 6.65 -23.48
C GLY A 576 -11.85 7.99 -22.72
N ALA A 577 -10.68 8.61 -22.56
CA ALA A 577 -10.60 9.96 -22.01
C ALA A 577 -11.18 10.98 -23.01
N GLN A 578 -11.82 12.02 -22.46
CA GLN A 578 -12.28 13.17 -23.23
C GLN A 578 -11.43 14.38 -22.86
N LYS A 579 -10.89 15.06 -23.88
CA LYS A 579 -10.15 16.31 -23.73
C LYS A 579 -11.00 17.32 -22.93
N PRO A 580 -10.44 17.97 -21.89
CA PRO A 580 -11.20 18.93 -21.09
C PRO A 580 -11.40 20.21 -21.90
N GLU A 581 -12.56 20.85 -21.73
CA GLU A 581 -12.81 22.19 -22.28
C GLU A 581 -12.14 23.28 -21.43
N HIS A 582 -11.86 23.00 -20.15
CA HIS A 582 -11.22 23.97 -19.26
C HIS A 582 -10.22 23.34 -18.27
N ILE A 583 -9.08 23.99 -18.04
CA ILE A 583 -8.05 23.60 -17.08
C ILE A 583 -7.83 24.74 -16.08
N PHE A 584 -7.87 24.42 -14.79
CA PHE A 584 -7.44 25.29 -13.70
C PHE A 584 -6.07 24.86 -13.18
N TYR A 585 -5.15 25.80 -13.01
CA TYR A 585 -3.82 25.56 -12.45
C TYR A 585 -3.22 26.89 -11.97
N ASP A 586 -2.54 26.90 -10.84
CA ASP A 586 -2.00 28.11 -10.22
C ASP A 586 -1.09 28.90 -11.15
N THR A 587 -0.23 28.21 -11.91
CA THR A 587 0.73 28.85 -12.82
C THR A 587 0.25 28.80 -14.28
N ASN A 588 -1.07 28.83 -14.51
CA ASN A 588 -1.61 28.76 -15.87
C ASN A 588 -1.20 29.93 -16.77
N CYS A 589 -0.81 31.06 -16.18
CA CYS A 589 -0.32 32.19 -16.97
C CYS A 589 0.99 31.87 -17.74
N LEU A 590 1.86 31.02 -17.18
CA LEU A 590 3.05 30.51 -17.88
C LEU A 590 2.71 29.27 -18.72
N ALA A 591 1.85 28.38 -18.20
CA ALA A 591 1.41 27.18 -18.92
C ALA A 591 0.72 27.51 -20.24
N ARG A 592 -0.14 28.53 -20.25
CA ARG A 592 -0.84 28.97 -21.45
C ARG A 592 0.11 29.53 -22.50
N GLN A 593 1.08 30.37 -22.10
CA GLN A 593 2.07 30.92 -23.04
C GLN A 593 2.86 29.81 -23.74
N GLN A 594 3.25 28.77 -23.01
CA GLN A 594 3.94 27.64 -23.60
C GLN A 594 2.98 26.77 -24.45
N ALA A 595 1.74 26.59 -24.00
CA ALA A 595 0.70 25.81 -24.68
C ALA A 595 0.22 26.45 -25.99
N GLU A 596 0.33 27.78 -26.18
CA GLU A 596 -0.01 28.48 -27.43
C GLU A 596 0.79 27.96 -28.64
N SER A 597 2.00 27.45 -28.40
CA SER A 597 2.83 26.84 -29.45
C SER A 597 2.37 25.43 -29.86
N ASP A 598 1.40 24.85 -29.15
CA ASP A 598 1.04 23.44 -29.24
C ASP A 598 -0.43 23.24 -29.66
N PRO A 599 -0.69 22.70 -30.87
CA PRO A 599 -2.04 22.53 -31.40
C PRO A 599 -2.97 21.69 -30.53
N TRP A 600 -2.43 20.81 -29.68
CA TRP A 600 -3.25 19.97 -28.81
C TRP A 600 -4.05 20.80 -27.80
N PHE A 601 -3.54 21.94 -27.34
CA PHE A 601 -4.22 22.81 -26.37
C PHE A 601 -5.18 23.80 -27.02
N GLN A 602 -5.23 23.87 -28.36
CA GLN A 602 -6.16 24.75 -29.05
C GLN A 602 -7.61 24.45 -28.64
N GLY A 603 -8.35 25.51 -28.31
CA GLY A 603 -9.75 25.43 -27.87
C GLY A 603 -9.96 25.04 -26.40
N ILE A 604 -8.89 24.86 -25.61
CA ILE A 604 -9.01 24.67 -24.15
C ILE A 604 -8.92 26.03 -23.44
N GLY A 605 -9.88 26.32 -22.57
CA GLY A 605 -9.78 27.42 -21.62
C GLY A 605 -8.73 27.11 -20.54
N MET A 606 -7.78 28.02 -20.32
CA MET A 606 -6.76 27.87 -19.28
C MET A 606 -6.81 29.07 -18.35
N CYS A 607 -7.34 28.88 -17.14
CA CYS A 607 -7.48 29.93 -16.12
C CYS A 607 -6.65 29.64 -14.89
N VAL A 608 -6.20 30.70 -14.23
CA VAL A 608 -5.62 30.56 -12.89
C VAL A 608 -6.74 30.20 -11.92
N ASP A 609 -6.44 29.40 -10.90
CA ASP A 609 -7.38 29.11 -9.82
C ASP A 609 -7.96 30.41 -9.24
N ALA A 610 -9.27 30.41 -8.97
CA ALA A 610 -9.99 31.62 -8.59
C ALA A 610 -9.50 32.21 -7.25
N TRP A 611 -9.01 31.39 -6.32
CA TRP A 611 -8.42 31.85 -5.07
C TRP A 611 -7.00 32.38 -5.29
N HIS A 612 -6.17 31.64 -6.06
CA HIS A 612 -4.80 32.07 -6.36
C HIS A 612 -4.78 33.40 -7.14
N PHE A 613 -5.69 33.56 -8.10
CA PHE A 613 -5.87 34.78 -8.87
C PHE A 613 -6.23 35.99 -7.98
N ARG A 614 -7.07 35.80 -6.96
CA ARG A 614 -7.52 36.87 -6.05
C ARG A 614 -6.47 37.27 -5.02
N ASN A 615 -5.66 36.32 -4.54
CA ASN A 615 -4.83 36.52 -3.35
C ASN A 615 -3.33 36.56 -3.62
N LYS A 616 -2.83 35.90 -4.68
CA LYS A 616 -1.40 35.68 -4.89
C LYS A 616 -0.84 36.31 -6.18
N HIS A 617 -1.68 36.64 -7.16
CA HIS A 617 -1.21 37.37 -8.35
C HIS A 617 -1.24 38.89 -8.17
N ALA A 618 -0.16 39.53 -8.61
CA ALA A 618 -0.15 40.98 -8.75
C ALA A 618 -1.18 41.40 -9.84
N VAL A 619 -2.02 42.38 -9.50
CA VAL A 619 -3.00 43.01 -10.42
C VAL A 619 -2.32 43.55 -11.71
N THR A 620 -1.01 43.79 -11.64
CA THR A 620 -0.17 44.28 -12.73
C THR A 620 0.25 43.21 -13.76
N HIS A 621 0.01 41.92 -13.53
CA HIS A 621 0.39 40.87 -14.48
C HIS A 621 -0.60 40.81 -15.67
N ALA A 622 -0.38 41.70 -16.65
CA ALA A 622 -1.29 41.97 -17.76
C ALA A 622 -1.69 40.72 -18.56
N TYR A 623 -0.75 39.82 -18.86
CA TYR A 623 -1.06 38.59 -19.61
C TYR A 623 -2.07 37.70 -18.86
N CYS A 624 -1.90 37.54 -17.54
CA CYS A 624 -2.82 36.73 -16.73
C CYS A 624 -4.22 37.35 -16.66
N GLN A 625 -4.31 38.68 -16.49
CA GLN A 625 -5.58 39.40 -16.45
C GLN A 625 -6.36 39.28 -17.78
N LEU A 626 -5.67 39.32 -18.91
CA LEU A 626 -6.29 39.26 -20.24
C LEU A 626 -6.68 37.84 -20.66
N ASN A 627 -5.84 36.85 -20.35
CA ASN A 627 -5.98 35.51 -20.94
C ASN A 627 -6.39 34.43 -19.93
N CYS A 628 -6.11 34.59 -18.65
CA CYS A 628 -6.26 33.55 -17.63
C CYS A 628 -7.24 33.93 -16.50
N ASN A 629 -8.00 35.01 -16.68
CA ASN A 629 -9.00 35.46 -15.72
C ASN A 629 -10.28 34.60 -15.85
N PRO A 630 -10.65 33.82 -14.84
CA PRO A 630 -11.81 32.93 -14.90
C PRO A 630 -13.14 33.69 -15.08
N ALA A 631 -13.22 34.96 -14.72
CA ALA A 631 -14.45 35.76 -14.83
C ALA A 631 -14.80 36.11 -16.29
N MET A 632 -13.86 35.92 -17.22
CA MET A 632 -14.06 36.15 -18.65
C MET A 632 -14.78 35.01 -19.36
N TYR A 633 -15.05 33.90 -18.67
CA TYR A 633 -15.56 32.66 -19.25
C TYR A 633 -16.98 32.38 -18.72
N PRO A 634 -18.03 32.65 -19.52
CA PRO A 634 -19.42 32.43 -19.12
C PRO A 634 -19.71 30.98 -18.67
N GLU A 635 -19.01 30.00 -19.26
CA GLU A 635 -19.17 28.60 -18.93
C GLU A 635 -18.81 28.25 -17.47
N LEU A 636 -18.02 29.10 -16.81
CA LEU A 636 -17.58 28.91 -15.42
C LEU A 636 -18.50 29.58 -14.39
N MET A 637 -19.41 30.44 -14.83
CA MET A 637 -20.28 31.27 -13.97
C MET A 637 -21.69 30.69 -13.89
N ASP A 638 -22.21 30.46 -12.69
CA ASP A 638 -23.59 30.01 -12.49
C ASP A 638 -24.63 31.11 -12.80
N ASP A 639 -25.91 30.72 -12.86
CA ASP A 639 -27.02 31.63 -13.21
C ASP A 639 -27.23 32.75 -12.17
N LYS A 640 -26.60 32.65 -10.99
CA LYS A 640 -26.65 33.62 -9.88
C LYS A 640 -25.41 34.50 -9.82
N GLY A 641 -24.47 34.36 -10.75
CA GLY A 641 -23.20 35.09 -10.79
C GLY A 641 -22.12 34.56 -9.84
N GLY A 642 -22.31 33.36 -9.28
CA GLY A 642 -21.31 32.58 -8.54
C GLY A 642 -20.47 31.67 -9.45
N TRP A 643 -19.51 30.96 -8.86
CA TRP A 643 -18.71 29.96 -9.58
C TRP A 643 -19.46 28.63 -9.64
N PHE A 644 -19.63 28.07 -10.84
CA PHE A 644 -20.25 26.76 -11.01
C PHE A 644 -19.34 25.62 -10.55
N PHE A 645 -18.06 25.65 -10.94
CA PHE A 645 -17.09 24.62 -10.61
C PHE A 645 -16.37 24.93 -9.29
N ASN A 646 -16.26 23.93 -8.42
CA ASN A 646 -15.45 24.01 -7.22
C ASN A 646 -13.96 23.82 -7.56
N THR A 647 -13.21 24.91 -7.67
CA THR A 647 -11.76 24.85 -7.94
C THR A 647 -10.93 24.52 -6.69
N SER A 648 -11.44 24.80 -5.48
CA SER A 648 -10.77 24.45 -4.21
C SER A 648 -10.70 22.94 -3.91
N ILE A 649 -11.32 22.11 -4.75
CA ILE A 649 -11.35 20.66 -4.54
C ILE A 649 -9.97 20.00 -4.64
N ALA A 650 -9.06 20.58 -5.43
CA ALA A 650 -7.71 20.06 -5.58
C ALA A 650 -6.91 20.24 -4.29
N GLU A 651 -7.01 21.40 -3.62
CA GLU A 651 -6.40 21.65 -2.31
C GLU A 651 -6.91 20.66 -1.24
N GLN A 652 -8.23 20.44 -1.17
CA GLN A 652 -8.82 19.47 -0.23
C GLN A 652 -8.32 18.04 -0.51
N THR A 653 -8.19 17.69 -1.78
CA THR A 653 -7.67 16.39 -2.21
C THR A 653 -6.19 16.23 -1.85
N ASN A 654 -5.41 17.29 -2.04
CA ASN A 654 -4.00 17.35 -1.69
C ASN A 654 -3.78 17.26 -0.17
N ALA A 655 -4.65 17.87 0.65
CA ALA A 655 -4.61 17.71 2.10
C ALA A 655 -4.86 16.27 2.55
N TRP A 656 -5.77 15.55 1.86
CA TRP A 656 -5.97 14.12 2.09
C TRP A 656 -4.74 13.30 1.69
N LEU A 657 -4.21 13.50 0.48
CA LEU A 657 -3.00 12.82 0.01
C LEU A 657 -1.79 13.12 0.91
N GLY A 658 -1.67 14.35 1.41
CA GLY A 658 -0.59 14.82 2.29
C GLY A 658 -0.53 14.04 3.61
N GLY A 659 -1.65 13.52 4.10
CA GLY A 659 -1.66 12.65 5.28
C GLY A 659 -0.86 11.35 5.11
N TYR A 660 -0.63 10.91 3.87
CA TYR A 660 0.20 9.74 3.57
C TYR A 660 1.70 10.00 3.58
N HIS A 661 2.15 11.24 3.83
CA HIS A 661 3.57 11.61 3.79
C HIS A 661 4.44 10.69 4.67
N SER A 662 4.00 10.39 5.89
CA SER A 662 4.74 9.52 6.82
C SER A 662 4.84 8.06 6.33
N ILE A 663 3.79 7.58 5.66
CA ILE A 663 3.69 6.22 5.12
C ILE A 663 4.60 6.08 3.89
N CYS A 664 4.55 7.04 2.98
CA CYS A 664 5.23 6.99 1.69
C CYS A 664 6.71 7.36 1.77
N ARG A 665 7.17 7.95 2.89
CA ARG A 665 8.49 8.59 3.02
C ARG A 665 9.66 7.73 2.55
N GLU A 666 9.64 6.44 2.84
CA GLU A 666 10.75 5.51 2.57
C GLU A 666 10.40 4.46 1.50
N MET A 667 9.30 4.63 0.78
CA MET A 667 8.89 3.67 -0.25
C MET A 667 9.67 3.85 -1.55
N LEU A 668 10.06 2.73 -2.17
CA LEU A 668 10.57 2.72 -3.53
C LEU A 668 9.43 2.86 -4.55
N PRO A 669 9.72 3.25 -5.82
CA PRO A 669 8.71 3.64 -6.80
C PRO A 669 7.56 2.64 -6.99
N ALA A 670 7.87 1.36 -7.19
CA ALA A 670 6.85 0.32 -7.40
C ALA A 670 5.76 0.30 -6.31
N LYS A 671 6.17 0.35 -5.04
CA LYS A 671 5.25 0.32 -3.89
C LYS A 671 4.62 1.67 -3.62
N PHE A 672 5.38 2.76 -3.80
CA PHE A 672 4.87 4.13 -3.65
C PHE A 672 3.71 4.38 -4.61
N ASP A 673 3.94 4.11 -5.90
CA ASP A 673 2.95 4.35 -6.95
C ASP A 673 1.73 3.44 -6.75
N PHE A 674 1.95 2.15 -6.47
CA PHE A 674 0.88 1.19 -6.22
C PHE A 674 -0.01 1.61 -5.03
N PHE A 675 0.61 2.09 -3.94
CA PHE A 675 -0.14 2.51 -2.75
C PHE A 675 -0.99 3.74 -3.02
N LEU A 676 -0.42 4.78 -3.63
CA LEU A 676 -1.16 6.00 -3.95
C LEU A 676 -2.30 5.72 -4.94
N ASP A 677 -2.03 4.94 -5.99
CA ASP A 677 -3.04 4.58 -6.98
C ASP A 677 -4.17 3.73 -6.39
N GLU A 678 -3.86 2.85 -5.44
CA GLU A 678 -4.88 2.06 -4.73
C GLU A 678 -5.73 2.94 -3.81
N MET A 679 -5.12 3.88 -3.07
CA MET A 679 -5.86 4.83 -2.23
C MET A 679 -6.75 5.74 -3.07
N ILE A 680 -6.23 6.25 -4.19
CA ILE A 680 -6.99 7.08 -5.13
C ILE A 680 -8.18 6.32 -5.69
N ARG A 681 -7.98 5.07 -6.14
CA ARG A 681 -9.06 4.22 -6.64
C ARG A 681 -10.17 4.05 -5.60
N LEU A 682 -9.81 3.70 -4.37
CA LEU A 682 -10.78 3.52 -3.29
C LEU A 682 -11.52 4.80 -2.93
N ARG A 683 -10.80 5.94 -2.90
CA ARG A 683 -11.42 7.26 -2.70
C ARG A 683 -12.40 7.58 -3.82
N ASN A 684 -12.03 7.36 -5.07
CA ASN A 684 -12.90 7.61 -6.21
C ASN A 684 -14.18 6.77 -6.15
N VAL A 685 -14.09 5.50 -5.77
CA VAL A 685 -15.28 4.64 -5.55
C VAL A 685 -16.21 5.25 -4.50
N GLU A 686 -15.66 5.74 -3.38
CA GLU A 686 -16.46 6.36 -2.32
C GLU A 686 -17.05 7.71 -2.74
N VAL A 687 -16.28 8.55 -3.44
CA VAL A 687 -16.74 9.84 -3.97
C VAL A 687 -17.90 9.62 -4.95
N ILE A 688 -17.77 8.68 -5.89
CA ILE A 688 -18.83 8.36 -6.84
C ILE A 688 -20.09 7.89 -6.11
N ARG A 689 -19.95 7.00 -5.13
CA ARG A 689 -21.08 6.54 -4.29
C ARG A 689 -21.76 7.67 -3.53
N CYS A 690 -21.00 8.65 -3.02
CA CYS A 690 -21.56 9.83 -2.37
C CYS A 690 -22.30 10.73 -3.38
N LEU A 691 -21.75 10.92 -4.58
CA LEU A 691 -22.42 11.67 -5.66
C LEU A 691 -23.75 11.00 -6.07
N GLU A 692 -23.81 9.67 -6.11
CA GLU A 692 -25.07 8.93 -6.35
C GLU A 692 -26.11 9.22 -5.27
N LYS A 693 -25.70 9.15 -3.99
CA LYS A 693 -26.58 9.41 -2.83
C LYS A 693 -27.09 10.84 -2.79
N GLU A 694 -26.26 11.80 -3.18
CA GLU A 694 -26.61 13.23 -3.26
C GLU A 694 -27.45 13.58 -4.50
N GLY A 695 -27.68 12.62 -5.41
CA GLY A 695 -28.50 12.84 -6.61
C GLY A 695 -27.77 13.58 -7.74
N HIS A 696 -26.44 13.55 -7.78
CA HIS A 696 -25.63 14.21 -8.83
C HIS A 696 -25.45 13.38 -10.10
N CYS A 697 -26.18 12.26 -10.23
CA CYS A 697 -26.28 11.42 -11.43
C CYS A 697 -24.93 11.08 -12.07
N PRO A 698 -23.99 10.45 -11.34
CA PRO A 698 -22.72 10.04 -11.95
C PRO A 698 -22.97 8.97 -13.02
N CYS A 699 -22.31 9.13 -14.16
CA CYS A 699 -22.40 8.26 -15.31
C CYS A 699 -21.02 8.02 -15.93
N THR A 700 -20.96 7.03 -16.82
CA THR A 700 -19.77 6.70 -17.62
C THR A 700 -20.06 7.10 -19.07
N LEU A 701 -19.36 8.12 -19.59
CA LEU A 701 -19.52 8.64 -20.95
C LEU A 701 -18.95 7.70 -22.00
#